data_AF-A0A077Z2Z2-F1
#
_entry.id   AF-A0A077Z2Z2-F1
#
_cell.length_a   1.000
_cell.length_b   1.000
_cell.length_c   1.000
_cell.angle_alpha   90.00
_cell.angle_beta   90.00
_cell.angle_gamma   90.00
#
_symmetry.space_group_name_H-M   'P 1'
#
loop_
_entity.id
_entity.type
_entity.pdbx_description
1 polymer ?
#
loop_
_entity_poly.entity_id
_entity_poly.type
_entity_poly.pdbx_seq_one_letter_code
_entity_poly.pdbx_strand_id
1 'polypeptide(L)'
;MKVERTGDEHVHRPSVDVVSLLQNCESPLYVSAPMVRYSRLPFRALVRHYGCQLCFTPMIYAKCFVQSELARLADFSTDLDDCPLIVQFAADNADDFVKAAELVSTQCEGVDLNCGCPKRKALDVECGSALLSRSDHLVEMIAESRRRLVNPKFSISAKIRIFDDLKRTVDLCQKLERAGLSFLTVHGRTPEQNREPVDVGVFKLIRDSLRIPVIANGDVKSLCDVISYGQQTGVHGVMVARALLQNPSLFSGTTSTSMNCVQKWVQISAKYEVPFLLFHRHLIFMTEKMLTKSERVKLSGVRIVLCLNIVGAWEAGSNKELMTVLAAFAFQKTDPVAMEGSRGYIYGNITSSSKVTAAHLVLVDYDLFRKLSHVLDSSDKEKDPCAHLMGPVSELAFEKRCFPNNRQDFFRAVPCPFSDLCSEEDDPLNVVPGSQFSFHIQDTTGARFWYLLLTNCLLNEHCNWTKSTSRVRLNYDIWLVNGHPDRSGINPFEHQFSFERQDTMELFAFAFLLFLALAFAQLHSCRKGEKMVSLVLLAFLVMRVLGFLLHSFYCLKFAFYGRASGMLTLFADLLASTADMGLMLLLIAVVKSWPSSIRNFMSKRRYGGMAIVCMMLQIVFTCVAAGTTFQYIPLHMLETWPGWMSMAMRLLMTQCFMMELRFAVKRETSREREDFLLHFGSGCMVWFVYVIILAVAVLQIPLLWRYKIITGICILADFIAYSALVHLFWPQSGKQRAYFEESTTRQSGGEEWEEFEQSIISTDQR
;
A
#
# COMPACT_ATOMS: atom_id res chain seq x y z
N MET A 1 -22.72 -9.55 -9.05
CA MET A 1 -23.54 -10.77 -9.13
C MET A 1 -24.39 -10.87 -7.88
N LYS A 2 -25.72 -10.76 -7.98
CA LYS A 2 -26.62 -11.37 -7.00
C LYS A 2 -26.43 -12.88 -7.17
N VAL A 3 -25.80 -13.54 -6.20
CA VAL A 3 -25.85 -15.00 -6.12
C VAL A 3 -27.17 -15.33 -5.46
N GLU A 4 -28.16 -15.72 -6.28
CA GLU A 4 -29.32 -16.45 -5.80
C GLU A 4 -28.83 -17.71 -5.09
N ARG A 5 -28.99 -17.76 -3.77
CA ARG A 5 -28.90 -19.02 -3.03
C ARG A 5 -30.19 -19.79 -3.29
N THR A 6 -30.16 -20.62 -4.32
CA THR A 6 -31.11 -21.71 -4.50
C THR A 6 -30.73 -22.86 -3.57
N GLY A 7 -31.67 -23.32 -2.73
CA GLY A 7 -31.64 -24.65 -2.11
C GLY A 7 -31.33 -24.68 -0.62
N ASP A 8 -32.38 -24.65 0.20
CA ASP A 8 -32.37 -25.14 1.59
C ASP A 8 -32.12 -26.66 1.59
N GLU A 9 -30.87 -27.06 1.82
CA GLU A 9 -30.54 -28.31 2.50
C GLU A 9 -29.77 -27.94 3.78
N HIS A 10 -30.44 -28.02 4.94
CA HIS A 10 -29.82 -27.77 6.25
C HIS A 10 -28.81 -28.89 6.58
N VAL A 11 -27.59 -28.79 6.02
CA VAL A 11 -26.45 -29.60 6.45
C VAL A 11 -26.07 -29.14 7.87
N HIS A 12 -26.45 -29.94 8.87
CA HIS A 12 -26.17 -29.65 10.27
C HIS A 12 -24.66 -29.69 10.54
N ARG A 13 -24.07 -28.53 10.86
CA ARG A 13 -22.68 -28.43 11.33
C ARG A 13 -22.54 -29.19 12.66
N PRO A 14 -21.55 -30.09 12.83
CA PRO A 14 -21.33 -30.77 14.10
C PRO A 14 -20.98 -29.74 15.18
N SER A 15 -21.83 -29.62 16.20
CA SER A 15 -21.64 -28.71 17.33
C SER A 15 -20.61 -29.28 18.30
N VAL A 16 -19.43 -28.67 18.35
CA VAL A 16 -18.37 -29.04 19.31
C VAL A 16 -18.45 -28.14 20.54
N ASP A 17 -18.52 -28.73 21.74
CA ASP A 17 -18.40 -27.97 22.98
C ASP A 17 -16.93 -27.65 23.25
N VAL A 18 -16.57 -26.38 23.06
CA VAL A 18 -15.20 -25.87 23.19
C VAL A 18 -14.64 -26.04 24.61
N VAL A 19 -15.49 -25.99 25.64
CA VAL A 19 -15.05 -26.19 27.04
C VAL A 19 -14.60 -27.62 27.24
N SER A 20 -15.41 -28.58 26.78
CA SER A 20 -15.06 -30.00 26.83
C SER A 20 -13.78 -30.31 26.04
N LEU A 21 -13.60 -29.67 24.88
CA LEU A 21 -12.39 -29.83 24.07
C LEU A 21 -11.13 -29.36 24.81
N LEU A 22 -11.21 -28.25 25.54
CA LEU A 22 -10.10 -27.73 26.34
C LEU A 22 -9.80 -28.59 27.57
N GLN A 23 -10.81 -29.20 28.20
CA GLN A 23 -10.65 -29.99 29.42
C GLN A 23 -10.19 -31.43 29.16
N ASN A 24 -10.54 -32.01 28.01
CA ASN A 24 -10.33 -33.44 27.72
C ASN A 24 -8.98 -33.75 27.06
N CYS A 25 -8.11 -32.77 26.80
CA CYS A 25 -6.82 -33.02 26.18
C CYS A 25 -5.72 -33.31 27.21
N GLU A 26 -4.97 -34.41 27.01
CA GLU A 26 -3.77 -34.75 27.80
C GLU A 26 -2.60 -33.78 27.55
N SER A 27 -2.67 -33.02 26.46
CA SER A 27 -1.68 -32.01 26.05
C SER A 27 -2.40 -30.67 25.81
N PRO A 28 -1.70 -29.52 25.89
CA PRO A 28 -2.36 -28.25 25.66
C PRO A 28 -2.92 -28.18 24.23
N LEU A 29 -4.18 -27.76 24.10
CA LEU A 29 -4.84 -27.54 22.81
C LEU A 29 -4.07 -26.55 21.92
N TYR A 30 -3.95 -26.85 20.63
CA TYR A 30 -3.23 -26.06 19.64
C TYR A 30 -4.13 -24.98 19.03
N VAL A 31 -3.96 -23.73 19.47
CA VAL A 31 -4.88 -22.62 19.16
C VAL A 31 -4.25 -21.59 18.21
N SER A 32 -4.96 -21.19 17.15
CA SER A 32 -4.54 -20.10 16.26
C SER A 32 -5.11 -18.76 16.74
N ALA A 33 -4.25 -17.74 16.85
CA ALA A 33 -4.62 -16.44 17.37
C ALA A 33 -5.46 -15.60 16.38
N PRO A 34 -6.28 -14.67 16.90
CA PRO A 34 -6.91 -13.65 16.08
C PRO A 34 -5.86 -12.63 15.60
N MET A 35 -5.69 -12.53 14.27
CA MET A 35 -4.75 -11.62 13.64
C MET A 35 -5.47 -10.80 12.56
N VAL A 36 -5.60 -9.49 12.79
CA VAL A 36 -6.23 -8.55 11.86
C VAL A 36 -5.62 -8.69 10.47
N ARG A 37 -6.48 -8.83 9.45
CA ARG A 37 -6.18 -9.14 8.03
C ARG A 37 -5.76 -10.58 7.72
N TYR A 38 -5.14 -11.30 8.66
CA TYR A 38 -4.47 -12.58 8.36
C TYR A 38 -5.30 -13.82 8.71
N SER A 39 -5.96 -13.89 9.88
CA SER A 39 -6.70 -15.08 10.34
C SER A 39 -8.04 -15.29 9.62
N ARG A 40 -8.12 -14.98 8.32
CA ARG A 40 -9.27 -15.20 7.45
C ARG A 40 -9.42 -16.69 7.09
N LEU A 41 -10.59 -17.07 6.58
CA LEU A 41 -10.95 -18.46 6.27
C LEU A 41 -9.84 -19.26 5.56
N PRO A 42 -9.26 -18.79 4.43
CA PRO A 42 -8.20 -19.53 3.75
C PRO A 42 -6.99 -19.81 4.65
N PHE A 43 -6.55 -18.84 5.47
CA PHE A 43 -5.42 -19.06 6.37
C PHE A 43 -5.78 -20.01 7.52
N ARG A 44 -7.02 -19.95 8.03
CA ARG A 44 -7.53 -20.91 9.03
C ARG A 44 -7.55 -22.34 8.46
N ALA A 45 -8.02 -22.51 7.23
CA ALA A 45 -8.01 -23.80 6.54
C ALA A 45 -6.58 -24.36 6.41
N LEU A 46 -5.60 -23.51 6.11
CA LEU A 46 -4.18 -23.91 6.03
C LEU A 46 -3.65 -24.40 7.38
N VAL A 47 -3.84 -23.64 8.46
CA VAL A 47 -3.29 -24.04 9.77
C VAL A 47 -4.01 -25.24 10.37
N ARG A 48 -5.32 -25.41 10.10
CA ARG A 48 -6.06 -26.63 10.46
C ARG A 48 -5.50 -27.87 9.77
N HIS A 49 -5.16 -27.75 8.48
CA HIS A 49 -4.52 -28.84 7.74
C HIS A 49 -3.20 -29.31 8.40
N TYR A 50 -2.52 -28.42 9.12
CA TYR A 50 -1.30 -28.73 9.87
C TYR A 50 -1.50 -28.96 11.37
N GLY A 51 -2.72 -29.30 11.80
CA GLY A 51 -2.99 -29.75 13.17
C GLY A 51 -3.46 -28.65 14.13
N CYS A 52 -3.81 -27.45 13.66
CA CYS A 52 -4.49 -26.49 14.53
C CYS A 52 -5.89 -27.00 14.90
N GLN A 53 -6.18 -27.06 16.20
CA GLN A 53 -7.41 -27.65 16.74
C GLN A 53 -8.51 -26.61 17.02
N LEU A 54 -8.14 -25.36 17.32
CA LEU A 54 -9.09 -24.26 17.55
C LEU A 54 -8.61 -23.00 16.82
N CYS A 55 -9.45 -22.42 15.96
CA CYS A 55 -9.11 -21.19 15.24
C CYS A 55 -9.98 -20.02 15.66
N PHE A 56 -9.39 -18.83 15.60
CA PHE A 56 -10.08 -17.55 15.81
C PHE A 56 -10.14 -16.76 14.50
N THR A 57 -11.22 -16.00 14.29
CA THR A 57 -11.31 -15.02 13.20
C THR A 57 -10.32 -13.87 13.42
N PRO A 58 -10.11 -12.97 12.44
CA PRO A 58 -9.53 -11.67 12.73
C PRO A 58 -10.44 -10.92 13.73
N MET A 59 -9.90 -9.92 14.42
CA MET A 59 -10.72 -9.02 15.25
C MET A 59 -11.67 -8.21 14.36
N ILE A 60 -12.98 -8.31 14.62
CA ILE A 60 -14.07 -7.63 13.89
C ILE A 60 -14.70 -6.58 14.81
N TYR A 61 -15.00 -5.38 14.32
CA TYR A 61 -15.71 -4.38 15.13
C TYR A 61 -17.20 -4.70 15.16
N ALA A 62 -17.75 -5.01 16.34
CA ALA A 62 -19.14 -5.45 16.50
C ALA A 62 -20.14 -4.40 15.97
N LYS A 63 -19.92 -3.12 16.29
CA LYS A 63 -20.75 -2.00 15.82
C LYS A 63 -20.89 -1.97 14.29
N CYS A 64 -19.77 -2.04 13.56
CA CYS A 64 -19.79 -2.05 12.09
C CYS A 64 -20.47 -3.30 11.52
N PHE A 65 -20.23 -4.45 12.15
CA PHE A 65 -20.75 -5.75 11.74
C PHE A 65 -22.28 -5.84 11.88
N VAL A 66 -22.82 -5.24 12.94
CA VAL A 66 -24.27 -5.15 13.20
C VAL A 66 -24.92 -4.14 12.25
N GLN A 67 -24.30 -2.98 12.02
CA GLN A 67 -24.89 -1.90 11.22
C GLN A 67 -24.87 -2.13 9.70
N SER A 68 -23.91 -2.90 9.17
CA SER A 68 -23.72 -3.02 7.72
C SER A 68 -23.53 -4.47 7.29
N GLU A 69 -24.44 -4.94 6.43
CA GLU A 69 -24.31 -6.24 5.77
C GLU A 69 -23.06 -6.33 4.91
N LEU A 70 -22.69 -5.25 4.21
CA LEU A 70 -21.46 -5.19 3.42
C LEU A 70 -20.22 -5.34 4.30
N ALA A 71 -20.19 -4.70 5.47
CA ALA A 71 -19.10 -4.88 6.43
C ALA A 71 -19.03 -6.33 6.93
N ARG A 72 -20.19 -6.92 7.24
CA ARG A 72 -20.30 -8.33 7.65
C ARG A 72 -19.77 -9.30 6.59
N LEU A 73 -20.17 -9.14 5.33
CA LEU A 73 -19.70 -9.98 4.21
C LEU A 73 -18.19 -9.79 3.93
N ALA A 74 -17.65 -8.59 4.19
CA ALA A 74 -16.23 -8.29 3.99
C ALA A 74 -15.33 -8.81 5.14
N ASP A 75 -15.82 -8.80 6.37
CA ASP A 75 -15.04 -9.11 7.57
C ASP A 75 -15.16 -10.57 8.03
N PHE A 76 -16.30 -11.24 7.77
CA PHE A 76 -16.56 -12.60 8.20
C PHE A 76 -16.89 -13.54 7.04
N SER A 77 -16.17 -14.66 6.99
CA SER A 77 -16.44 -15.78 6.09
C SER A 77 -16.06 -17.08 6.81
N THR A 78 -16.80 -18.16 6.58
CA THR A 78 -16.54 -19.50 7.12
C THR A 78 -17.11 -20.57 6.18
N ASP A 79 -16.78 -21.84 6.42
CA ASP A 79 -17.33 -23.01 5.72
C ASP A 79 -17.58 -24.17 6.71
N LEU A 80 -17.95 -25.35 6.21
CA LEU A 80 -18.26 -26.52 7.04
C LEU A 80 -17.01 -27.12 7.73
N ASP A 81 -15.83 -26.99 7.12
CA ASP A 81 -14.57 -27.54 7.64
C ASP A 81 -13.90 -26.63 8.68
N ASP A 82 -14.33 -25.36 8.76
CA ASP A 82 -13.82 -24.39 9.72
C ASP A 82 -14.47 -24.53 11.10
N CYS A 83 -14.36 -25.71 11.70
CA CYS A 83 -14.89 -26.07 13.02
C CYS A 83 -13.80 -26.76 13.88
N PRO A 84 -13.65 -26.44 15.19
CA PRO A 84 -14.35 -25.40 15.94
C PRO A 84 -13.76 -24.00 15.72
N LEU A 85 -14.61 -23.00 15.54
CA LEU A 85 -14.30 -21.60 15.27
C LEU A 85 -14.85 -20.69 16.36
N ILE A 86 -14.02 -19.73 16.78
CA ILE A 86 -14.43 -18.63 17.67
C ILE A 86 -14.34 -17.30 16.90
N VAL A 87 -15.42 -16.52 16.90
CA VAL A 87 -15.45 -15.20 16.26
C VAL A 87 -15.06 -14.13 17.27
N GLN A 88 -13.94 -13.45 17.03
CA GLN A 88 -13.49 -12.39 17.93
C GLN A 88 -14.06 -11.02 17.53
N PHE A 89 -14.79 -10.41 18.46
CA PHE A 89 -15.32 -9.06 18.33
C PHE A 89 -14.58 -8.04 19.21
N ALA A 90 -14.51 -6.81 18.74
CA ALA A 90 -14.21 -5.62 19.52
C ALA A 90 -15.52 -4.84 19.71
N ALA A 91 -15.92 -4.67 20.97
CA ALA A 91 -17.14 -3.96 21.37
C ALA A 91 -16.87 -3.20 22.68
N ASP A 92 -17.56 -2.07 22.88
CA ASP A 92 -17.53 -1.25 24.08
C ASP A 92 -18.83 -1.36 24.91
N ASN A 93 -19.85 -2.07 24.39
CA ASN A 93 -21.14 -2.28 25.01
C ASN A 93 -21.67 -3.71 24.74
N ALA A 94 -22.53 -4.22 25.63
CA ALA A 94 -23.06 -5.58 25.54
C ALA A 94 -24.05 -5.74 24.37
N ASP A 95 -24.79 -4.69 24.01
CA ASP A 95 -25.83 -4.76 22.98
C ASP A 95 -25.26 -5.08 21.59
N ASP A 96 -24.21 -4.37 21.17
CA ASP A 96 -23.50 -4.65 19.92
C ASP A 96 -22.85 -6.03 19.94
N PHE A 97 -22.26 -6.43 21.08
CA PHE A 97 -21.61 -7.75 21.21
C PHE A 97 -22.62 -8.90 21.11
N VAL A 98 -23.76 -8.81 21.79
CA VAL A 98 -24.84 -9.81 21.74
C VAL A 98 -25.44 -9.89 20.35
N LYS A 99 -25.79 -8.75 19.73
CA LYS A 99 -26.33 -8.73 18.36
C LYS A 99 -25.35 -9.33 17.36
N ALA A 100 -24.06 -9.02 17.49
CA ALA A 100 -23.03 -9.60 16.63
C ALA A 100 -22.90 -11.12 16.85
N ALA A 101 -23.00 -11.58 18.11
CA ALA A 101 -22.98 -13.00 18.46
C ALA A 101 -24.19 -13.75 17.89
N GLU A 102 -25.40 -13.18 17.98
CA GLU A 102 -26.62 -13.74 17.39
C GLU A 102 -26.47 -13.94 15.88
N LEU A 103 -25.90 -12.94 15.18
CA LEU A 103 -25.68 -12.99 13.72
C LEU A 103 -24.71 -14.10 13.25
N VAL A 104 -23.81 -14.58 14.11
CA VAL A 104 -22.83 -15.64 13.76
C VAL A 104 -23.11 -16.97 14.47
N SER A 105 -24.09 -17.02 15.37
CA SER A 105 -24.33 -18.14 16.28
C SER A 105 -24.57 -19.50 15.60
N THR A 106 -25.05 -19.50 14.36
CA THR A 106 -25.27 -20.70 13.54
C THR A 106 -24.05 -21.13 12.72
N GLN A 107 -22.98 -20.31 12.73
CA GLN A 107 -21.80 -20.44 11.87
C GLN A 107 -20.50 -20.63 12.67
N CYS A 108 -20.55 -20.67 14.00
CA CYS A 108 -19.40 -20.87 14.90
C CYS A 108 -19.83 -21.47 16.24
N GLU A 109 -18.86 -21.89 17.06
CA GLU A 109 -19.10 -22.51 18.38
C GLU A 109 -19.05 -21.49 19.53
N GLY A 110 -18.70 -20.24 19.22
CA GLY A 110 -18.69 -19.15 20.19
C GLY A 110 -18.15 -17.83 19.70
N VAL A 111 -18.14 -16.87 20.61
CA VAL A 111 -17.62 -15.52 20.43
C VAL A 111 -16.58 -15.17 21.49
N ASP A 112 -15.60 -14.36 21.10
CA ASP A 112 -14.55 -13.84 21.98
C ASP A 112 -14.57 -12.32 22.02
N LEU A 113 -14.47 -11.74 23.21
CA LEU A 113 -14.30 -10.30 23.37
C LEU A 113 -12.81 -9.93 23.42
N ASN A 114 -12.39 -9.06 22.50
CA ASN A 114 -11.03 -8.52 22.50
C ASN A 114 -10.87 -7.45 23.58
N CYS A 115 -10.15 -7.80 24.65
CA CYS A 115 -9.82 -6.90 25.75
C CYS A 115 -8.32 -6.60 25.83
N GLY A 116 -7.56 -6.86 24.75
CA GLY A 116 -6.09 -6.90 24.80
C GLY A 116 -5.35 -6.12 23.72
N CYS A 117 -6.07 -5.49 22.78
CA CYS A 117 -5.47 -4.71 21.70
C CYS A 117 -5.07 -3.29 22.19
N PRO A 118 -3.76 -2.93 22.20
CA PRO A 118 -3.31 -1.61 22.62
C PRO A 118 -3.22 -0.61 21.45
N LYS A 119 -3.80 -0.95 20.28
CA LYS A 119 -3.71 -0.09 19.10
C LYS A 119 -4.65 1.10 19.26
N ARG A 120 -4.14 2.30 18.91
CA ARG A 120 -4.88 3.57 19.00
C ARG A 120 -6.30 3.50 18.44
N LYS A 121 -6.51 2.90 17.25
CA LYS A 121 -7.86 2.73 16.68
C LYS A 121 -8.86 1.99 17.57
N ALA A 122 -8.41 1.03 18.38
CA ALA A 122 -9.29 0.33 19.32
C ALA A 122 -9.52 1.18 20.57
N LEU A 123 -8.49 1.87 21.05
CA LEU A 123 -8.57 2.78 22.21
C LEU A 123 -9.48 3.99 21.94
N ASP A 124 -9.44 4.55 20.72
CA ASP A 124 -10.24 5.73 20.32
C ASP A 124 -11.76 5.43 20.33
N VAL A 125 -12.15 4.16 20.21
CA VAL A 125 -13.55 3.68 20.32
C VAL A 125 -13.77 2.90 21.62
N GLU A 126 -12.91 3.12 22.61
CA GLU A 126 -12.94 2.54 23.96
C GLU A 126 -13.02 1.00 24.03
N CYS A 127 -12.57 0.32 22.96
CA CYS A 127 -12.46 -1.13 22.85
C CYS A 127 -11.04 -1.62 23.20
N GLY A 128 -10.82 -2.95 23.18
CA GLY A 128 -9.48 -3.52 23.33
C GLY A 128 -8.95 -3.33 24.75
N SER A 129 -7.69 -2.91 24.91
CA SER A 129 -7.12 -2.76 26.26
C SER A 129 -7.74 -1.62 27.08
N ALA A 130 -8.52 -0.72 26.47
CA ALA A 130 -9.29 0.28 27.21
C ALA A 130 -10.33 -0.35 28.15
N LEU A 131 -10.83 -1.55 27.82
CA LEU A 131 -11.74 -2.31 28.68
C LEU A 131 -11.05 -2.81 29.96
N LEU A 132 -9.72 -3.02 29.96
CA LEU A 132 -8.99 -3.42 31.17
C LEU A 132 -8.96 -2.30 32.21
N SER A 133 -8.90 -1.04 31.76
CA SER A 133 -8.99 0.13 32.66
C SER A 133 -10.39 0.30 33.26
N ARG A 134 -11.41 -0.28 32.62
CA ARG A 134 -12.82 -0.28 33.06
C ARG A 134 -13.26 -1.71 33.40
N SER A 135 -12.53 -2.37 34.31
CA SER A 135 -12.73 -3.78 34.65
C SER A 135 -14.17 -4.10 35.06
N ASP A 136 -14.82 -3.22 35.81
CA ASP A 136 -16.20 -3.46 36.29
C ASP A 136 -17.20 -3.41 35.12
N HIS A 137 -17.05 -2.46 34.20
CA HIS A 137 -17.84 -2.39 32.96
C HIS A 137 -17.66 -3.65 32.10
N LEU A 138 -16.42 -4.13 31.95
CA LEU A 138 -16.14 -5.38 31.24
C LEU A 138 -16.85 -6.58 31.88
N VAL A 139 -16.84 -6.68 33.21
CA VAL A 139 -17.52 -7.75 33.96
C VAL A 139 -19.04 -7.67 33.75
N GLU A 140 -19.61 -6.47 33.80
CA GLU A 140 -21.03 -6.22 33.52
C GLU A 140 -21.41 -6.61 32.08
N MET A 141 -20.60 -6.24 31.10
CA MET A 141 -20.81 -6.60 29.70
C MET A 141 -20.88 -8.12 29.48
N ILE A 142 -19.96 -8.87 30.09
CA ILE A 142 -19.95 -10.34 30.00
C ILE A 142 -21.18 -10.93 30.70
N ALA A 143 -21.52 -10.44 31.90
CA ALA A 143 -22.69 -10.91 32.65
C ALA A 143 -24.00 -10.65 31.89
N GLU A 144 -24.14 -9.47 31.27
CA GLU A 144 -25.30 -9.15 30.42
C GLU A 144 -25.34 -10.05 29.18
N SER A 145 -24.20 -10.23 28.50
CA SER A 145 -24.12 -11.06 27.30
C SER A 145 -24.49 -12.52 27.57
N ARG A 146 -24.03 -13.06 28.72
CA ARG A 146 -24.37 -14.42 29.15
C ARG A 146 -25.86 -14.58 29.48
N ARG A 147 -26.51 -13.55 30.04
CA ARG A 147 -27.96 -13.56 30.30
C ARG A 147 -28.79 -13.50 29.02
N ARG A 148 -28.31 -12.79 28.00
CA ARG A 148 -29.05 -12.56 26.75
C ARG A 148 -28.92 -13.68 25.72
N LEU A 149 -27.78 -14.36 25.65
CA LEU A 149 -27.58 -15.47 24.71
C LEU A 149 -28.23 -16.76 25.23
N VAL A 150 -29.31 -17.19 24.55
CA VAL A 150 -30.20 -18.28 25.00
C VAL A 150 -29.51 -19.66 25.01
N ASN A 151 -28.55 -19.90 24.11
CA ASN A 151 -27.87 -21.20 24.02
C ASN A 151 -26.74 -21.31 25.06
N PRO A 152 -26.89 -22.11 26.13
CA PRO A 152 -25.88 -22.23 27.18
C PRO A 152 -24.59 -22.90 26.69
N LYS A 153 -24.65 -23.68 25.60
CA LYS A 153 -23.48 -24.33 25.00
C LYS A 153 -22.67 -23.39 24.11
N PHE A 154 -23.24 -22.25 23.72
CA PHE A 154 -22.50 -21.27 22.92
C PHE A 154 -21.45 -20.59 23.80
N SER A 155 -20.19 -20.74 23.41
CA SER A 155 -19.08 -20.28 24.24
C SER A 155 -18.93 -18.76 24.16
N ILE A 156 -18.72 -18.13 25.32
CA ILE A 156 -18.35 -16.71 25.43
C ILE A 156 -16.98 -16.70 26.10
N SER A 157 -15.96 -16.21 25.40
CA SER A 157 -14.60 -16.06 25.93
C SER A 157 -14.15 -14.60 25.89
N ALA A 158 -13.02 -14.33 26.55
CA ALA A 158 -12.34 -13.06 26.40
C ALA A 158 -10.83 -13.29 26.26
N LYS A 159 -10.18 -12.37 25.54
CA LYS A 159 -8.72 -12.31 25.42
C LYS A 159 -8.18 -11.06 26.09
N ILE A 160 -7.47 -11.25 27.21
CA ILE A 160 -6.91 -10.16 28.03
C ILE A 160 -5.38 -10.07 27.94
N ARG A 161 -4.84 -8.95 28.44
CA ARG A 161 -3.44 -8.76 28.83
C ARG A 161 -3.36 -8.64 30.35
N ILE A 162 -2.20 -8.87 30.92
CA ILE A 162 -1.98 -8.78 32.39
C ILE A 162 -1.79 -7.31 32.82
N PHE A 163 -2.04 -7.02 34.09
CA PHE A 163 -1.62 -5.78 34.74
C PHE A 163 -0.21 -5.92 35.34
N ASP A 164 0.46 -4.80 35.64
CA ASP A 164 1.70 -4.80 36.42
C ASP A 164 1.51 -5.46 37.80
N ASP A 165 0.36 -5.23 38.43
CA ASP A 165 -0.03 -5.93 39.65
C ASP A 165 -0.78 -7.23 39.32
N LEU A 166 -0.11 -8.36 39.55
CA LEU A 166 -0.68 -9.69 39.33
C LEU A 166 -1.92 -9.96 40.19
N LYS A 167 -2.06 -9.33 41.36
CA LYS A 167 -3.27 -9.48 42.20
C LYS A 167 -4.50 -8.91 41.50
N ARG A 168 -4.37 -7.75 40.86
CA ARG A 168 -5.44 -7.15 40.05
C ARG A 168 -5.78 -8.02 38.85
N THR A 169 -4.77 -8.68 38.26
CA THR A 169 -4.99 -9.62 37.16
C THR A 169 -5.83 -10.81 37.63
N VAL A 170 -5.48 -11.43 38.76
CA VAL A 170 -6.22 -12.55 39.34
C VAL A 170 -7.65 -12.15 39.74
N ASP A 171 -7.82 -10.99 40.40
CA ASP A 171 -9.15 -10.48 40.78
C ASP A 171 -10.06 -10.29 39.54
N LEU A 172 -9.54 -9.67 38.47
CA LEU A 172 -10.28 -9.52 37.22
C LEU A 172 -10.66 -10.88 36.64
N CYS A 173 -9.72 -11.82 36.54
CA CYS A 173 -9.96 -13.16 36.03
C CYS A 173 -11.09 -13.87 36.80
N GLN A 174 -11.09 -13.80 38.14
CA GLN A 174 -12.12 -14.40 38.99
C GLN A 174 -13.47 -13.69 38.87
N LYS A 175 -13.50 -12.38 38.66
CA LYS A 175 -14.74 -11.64 38.36
C LYS A 175 -15.32 -12.03 37.00
N LEU A 176 -14.48 -12.19 35.98
CA LEU A 176 -14.91 -12.63 34.65
C LEU A 176 -15.44 -14.07 34.63
N GLU A 177 -14.81 -14.98 35.41
CA GLU A 177 -15.35 -16.32 35.64
C GLU A 177 -16.75 -16.25 36.26
N ARG A 178 -16.93 -15.46 37.33
CA ARG A 178 -18.24 -15.28 37.98
C ARG A 178 -19.28 -14.63 37.07
N ALA A 179 -18.87 -13.79 36.13
CA ALA A 179 -19.75 -13.21 35.11
C ALA A 179 -20.23 -14.26 34.07
N GLY A 180 -19.59 -15.42 34.00
CA GLY A 180 -20.00 -16.53 33.16
C GLY A 180 -19.18 -16.70 31.88
N LEU A 181 -17.90 -16.34 31.86
CA LEU A 181 -17.01 -16.76 30.76
C LEU A 181 -16.90 -18.29 30.68
N SER A 182 -16.86 -18.82 29.47
CA SER A 182 -16.66 -20.25 29.19
C SER A 182 -15.18 -20.66 29.32
N PHE A 183 -14.26 -19.83 28.85
CA PHE A 183 -12.80 -19.98 28.99
C PHE A 183 -12.13 -18.61 28.85
N LEU A 184 -10.87 -18.50 29.28
CA LEU A 184 -10.11 -17.24 29.24
C LEU A 184 -8.78 -17.39 28.51
N THR A 185 -8.48 -16.47 27.58
CA THR A 185 -7.16 -16.38 26.95
C THR A 185 -6.36 -15.24 27.56
N VAL A 186 -5.15 -15.54 28.05
CA VAL A 186 -4.27 -14.54 28.67
C VAL A 186 -3.02 -14.36 27.84
N HIS A 187 -2.73 -13.11 27.45
CA HIS A 187 -1.43 -12.73 26.93
C HIS A 187 -0.56 -12.25 28.09
N GLY A 188 0.54 -12.96 28.38
CA GLY A 188 1.44 -12.69 29.52
C GLY A 188 2.35 -11.46 29.33
N ARG A 189 1.80 -10.39 28.76
CA ARG A 189 2.41 -9.06 28.63
C ARG A 189 1.40 -7.99 29.02
N THR A 190 1.87 -6.90 29.60
CA THR A 190 1.05 -5.71 29.84
C THR A 190 0.72 -4.98 28.53
N PRO A 191 -0.32 -4.13 28.47
CA PRO A 191 -0.60 -3.31 27.28
C PRO A 191 0.58 -2.45 26.81
N GLU A 192 1.44 -2.02 27.74
CA GLU A 192 2.62 -1.18 27.51
C GLU A 192 3.79 -1.98 26.91
N GLN A 193 3.87 -3.27 27.23
CA GLN A 193 4.90 -4.18 26.72
C GLN A 193 4.65 -4.57 25.25
N ASN A 194 5.67 -4.36 24.42
CA ASN A 194 5.66 -4.64 22.98
C ASN A 194 6.60 -5.79 22.58
N ARG A 195 7.82 -5.84 23.13
CA ARG A 195 8.90 -6.78 22.74
C ARG A 195 9.55 -7.48 23.93
N GLU A 196 9.21 -7.07 25.14
CA GLU A 196 9.65 -7.63 26.40
C GLU A 196 9.28 -9.12 26.47
N PRO A 197 10.07 -9.98 27.13
CA PRO A 197 9.71 -11.39 27.29
C PRO A 197 8.34 -11.56 27.95
N VAL A 198 7.61 -12.59 27.55
CA VAL A 198 6.35 -12.99 28.19
C VAL A 198 6.63 -13.56 29.59
N ASP A 199 5.85 -13.14 30.58
CA ASP A 199 5.86 -13.75 31.91
C ASP A 199 5.11 -15.09 31.84
N VAL A 200 5.85 -16.21 31.82
CA VAL A 200 5.27 -17.56 31.76
C VAL A 200 4.68 -17.98 33.11
N GLY A 201 5.21 -17.45 34.23
CA GLY A 201 4.78 -17.80 35.59
C GLY A 201 3.33 -17.38 35.86
N VAL A 202 2.89 -16.27 35.25
CA VAL A 202 1.53 -15.76 35.42
C VAL A 202 0.44 -16.74 34.94
N PHE A 203 0.75 -17.58 33.95
CA PHE A 203 -0.24 -18.53 33.42
C PHE A 203 -0.59 -19.60 34.44
N LYS A 204 0.40 -20.08 35.21
CA LYS A 204 0.17 -21.03 36.31
C LYS A 204 -0.67 -20.39 37.40
N LEU A 205 -0.31 -19.17 37.82
CA LEU A 205 -1.05 -18.41 38.82
C LEU A 205 -2.53 -18.23 38.45
N ILE A 206 -2.80 -17.84 37.20
CA ILE A 206 -4.18 -17.63 36.73
C ILE A 206 -4.91 -18.97 36.62
N ARG A 207 -4.28 -20.01 36.05
CA ARG A 207 -4.87 -21.35 35.95
C ARG A 207 -5.26 -21.89 37.34
N ASP A 208 -4.39 -21.73 38.34
CA ASP A 208 -4.66 -22.18 39.71
C ASP A 208 -5.78 -21.39 40.40
N SER A 209 -6.06 -20.17 39.92
CA SER A 209 -7.07 -19.28 40.50
C SER A 209 -8.49 -19.43 39.92
N LEU A 210 -8.65 -20.21 38.84
CA LEU A 210 -9.89 -20.36 38.07
C LEU A 210 -10.29 -21.85 37.94
N ARG A 211 -11.59 -22.10 37.76
CA ARG A 211 -12.17 -23.41 37.43
C ARG A 211 -12.42 -23.57 35.93
N ILE A 212 -12.59 -22.46 35.20
CA ILE A 212 -12.73 -22.46 33.75
C ILE A 212 -11.38 -22.68 33.04
N PRO A 213 -11.36 -23.23 31.81
CA PRO A 213 -10.13 -23.41 31.07
C PRO A 213 -9.38 -22.11 30.78
N VAL A 214 -8.05 -22.19 30.79
CA VAL A 214 -7.14 -21.07 30.52
C VAL A 214 -6.25 -21.40 29.32
N ILE A 215 -6.17 -20.46 28.37
CA ILE A 215 -5.30 -20.52 27.19
C ILE A 215 -4.16 -19.51 27.33
N ALA A 216 -2.92 -19.99 27.29
CA ALA A 216 -1.73 -19.13 27.33
C ALA A 216 -1.43 -18.53 25.95
N ASN A 217 -0.99 -17.28 25.90
CA ASN A 217 -0.59 -16.61 24.66
C ASN A 217 0.67 -15.74 24.86
N GLY A 218 1.57 -15.79 23.87
CA GLY A 218 2.75 -14.94 23.78
C GLY A 218 4.04 -15.74 23.60
N ASP A 219 4.97 -15.22 22.80
CA ASP A 219 6.34 -15.74 22.58
C ASP A 219 6.55 -17.24 22.24
N VAL A 220 5.49 -17.96 21.88
CA VAL A 220 5.56 -19.33 21.36
C VAL A 220 6.01 -19.34 19.89
N LYS A 221 7.09 -20.05 19.56
CA LYS A 221 7.72 -20.07 18.22
C LYS A 221 7.82 -21.47 17.59
N SER A 222 7.57 -22.52 18.35
CA SER A 222 7.67 -23.92 17.92
C SER A 222 6.66 -24.80 18.65
N LEU A 223 6.45 -26.03 18.15
CA LEU A 223 5.66 -27.04 18.87
C LEU A 223 6.27 -27.40 20.24
N CYS A 224 7.60 -27.40 20.35
CA CYS A 224 8.28 -27.61 21.63
C CYS A 224 7.91 -26.54 22.66
N ASP A 225 7.79 -25.28 22.24
CA ASP A 225 7.35 -24.20 23.12
C ASP A 225 5.90 -24.39 23.59
N VAL A 226 5.01 -24.88 22.71
CA VAL A 226 3.61 -25.21 23.06
C VAL A 226 3.56 -26.28 24.16
N ILE A 227 4.30 -27.38 23.97
CA ILE A 227 4.36 -28.49 24.93
C ILE A 227 4.98 -28.00 26.25
N SER A 228 6.07 -27.24 26.17
CA SER A 228 6.77 -26.67 27.33
C SER A 228 5.88 -25.74 28.15
N TYR A 229 5.09 -24.87 27.49
CA TYR A 229 4.11 -24.02 28.17
C TYR A 229 3.05 -24.85 28.89
N GLY A 230 2.50 -25.89 28.24
CA GLY A 230 1.57 -26.82 28.86
C GLY A 230 2.14 -27.51 30.10
N GLN A 231 3.34 -28.07 29.99
CA GLN A 231 4.01 -28.79 31.09
C GLN A 231 4.36 -27.88 32.28
N GLN A 232 4.86 -26.67 32.02
CA GLN A 232 5.29 -25.76 33.09
C GLN A 232 4.11 -25.14 33.86
N THR A 233 3.00 -24.87 33.16
CA THR A 233 1.91 -24.04 33.69
C THR A 233 0.61 -24.81 33.94
N GLY A 234 0.42 -25.97 33.30
CA GLY A 234 -0.82 -26.75 33.35
C GLY A 234 -2.00 -26.08 32.64
N VAL A 235 -1.74 -25.15 31.70
CA VAL A 235 -2.80 -24.53 30.89
C VAL A 235 -3.43 -25.54 29.93
N HIS A 236 -4.70 -25.30 29.61
CA HIS A 236 -5.52 -26.18 28.79
C HIS A 236 -5.31 -25.98 27.29
N GLY A 237 -4.75 -24.83 26.90
CA GLY A 237 -4.42 -24.53 25.51
C GLY A 237 -3.30 -23.50 25.39
N VAL A 238 -2.67 -23.47 24.22
CA VAL A 238 -1.64 -22.50 23.88
C VAL A 238 -1.95 -21.88 22.53
N MET A 239 -2.10 -20.56 22.53
CA MET A 239 -2.44 -19.75 21.36
C MET A 239 -1.19 -19.16 20.70
N VAL A 240 -1.02 -19.45 19.41
CA VAL A 240 0.11 -19.02 18.59
C VAL A 240 -0.34 -17.99 17.56
N ALA A 241 0.45 -16.92 17.39
CA ALA A 241 0.14 -15.82 16.46
C ALA A 241 1.20 -15.71 15.34
N ARG A 242 2.17 -14.81 15.51
CA ARG A 242 3.18 -14.45 14.50
C ARG A 242 3.95 -15.66 13.94
N ALA A 243 4.24 -16.66 14.78
CA ALA A 243 4.97 -17.84 14.35
C ALA A 243 4.18 -18.69 13.34
N LEU A 244 2.85 -18.71 13.39
CA LEU A 244 2.02 -19.38 12.38
C LEU A 244 2.08 -18.70 11.01
N LEU A 245 2.26 -17.37 10.96
CA LEU A 245 2.45 -16.67 9.68
C LEU A 245 3.78 -17.08 9.03
N GLN A 246 4.82 -17.24 9.86
CA GLN A 246 6.16 -17.63 9.40
C GLN A 246 6.29 -19.12 9.09
N ASN A 247 5.51 -19.95 9.80
CA ASN A 247 5.44 -21.40 9.62
C ASN A 247 4.01 -21.90 9.93
N PRO A 248 3.12 -21.97 8.93
CA PRO A 248 1.77 -22.50 9.12
C PRO A 248 1.77 -23.98 9.54
N SER A 249 2.84 -24.71 9.24
CA SER A 249 3.05 -26.11 9.66
C SER A 249 3.68 -26.27 11.05
N LEU A 250 3.66 -25.23 11.88
CA LEU A 250 4.24 -25.25 13.23
C LEU A 250 3.66 -26.38 14.10
N PHE A 251 2.34 -26.58 14.07
CA PHE A 251 1.68 -27.60 14.90
C PHE A 251 1.95 -29.04 14.44
N SER A 252 2.46 -29.24 13.23
CA SER A 252 2.91 -30.55 12.75
C SER A 252 4.37 -30.86 13.15
N GLY A 253 4.99 -30.05 14.01
CA GLY A 253 6.35 -30.26 14.53
C GLY A 253 7.47 -29.75 13.61
N THR A 254 7.15 -29.08 12.51
CA THR A 254 8.17 -28.54 11.60
C THR A 254 8.79 -27.25 12.16
N THR A 255 10.08 -27.04 11.90
CA THR A 255 10.81 -25.82 12.36
C THR A 255 10.74 -24.66 11.35
N SER A 256 10.41 -24.96 10.10
CA SER A 256 10.29 -24.01 8.99
C SER A 256 9.19 -24.45 8.02
N THR A 257 8.69 -23.50 7.24
CA THR A 257 7.69 -23.77 6.20
C THR A 257 8.28 -24.69 5.14
N SER A 258 7.63 -25.83 4.91
CA SER A 258 7.98 -26.71 3.79
C SER A 258 7.43 -26.16 2.47
N MET A 259 8.06 -26.53 1.34
CA MET A 259 7.51 -26.18 0.02
C MET A 259 6.11 -26.76 -0.19
N ASN A 260 5.78 -27.90 0.42
CA ASN A 260 4.44 -28.47 0.38
C ASN A 260 3.41 -27.57 1.07
N CYS A 261 3.79 -26.91 2.18
CA CYS A 261 2.94 -25.93 2.86
C CYS A 261 2.71 -24.68 2.00
N VAL A 262 3.74 -24.20 1.28
CA VAL A 262 3.59 -23.12 0.32
C VAL A 262 2.64 -23.51 -0.82
N GLN A 263 2.80 -24.69 -1.41
CA GLN A 263 1.89 -25.18 -2.46
C GLN A 263 0.45 -25.33 -1.96
N LYS A 264 0.27 -25.80 -0.72
CA LYS A 264 -1.06 -25.90 -0.11
C LYS A 264 -1.68 -24.50 0.09
N TRP A 265 -0.88 -23.52 0.48
CA TRP A 265 -1.33 -22.13 0.57
C TRP A 265 -1.78 -21.57 -0.77
N VAL A 266 -1.04 -21.87 -1.85
CA VAL A 266 -1.44 -21.53 -3.22
C VAL A 266 -2.78 -22.21 -3.52
N GLN A 267 -2.90 -23.54 -3.45
CA GLN A 267 -4.16 -24.25 -3.71
C GLN A 267 -5.37 -23.69 -2.93
N ILE A 268 -5.20 -23.43 -1.63
CA ILE A 268 -6.23 -22.84 -0.78
C ILE A 268 -6.57 -21.41 -1.21
N SER A 269 -5.56 -20.59 -1.53
CA SER A 269 -5.76 -19.20 -1.95
C SER A 269 -6.51 -19.09 -3.28
N ALA A 270 -6.28 -20.02 -4.21
CA ALA A 270 -7.10 -20.18 -5.42
C ALA A 270 -8.54 -20.54 -5.08
N LYS A 271 -8.75 -21.58 -4.23
CA LYS A 271 -10.08 -22.06 -3.85
C LYS A 271 -10.96 -20.97 -3.24
N TYR A 272 -10.40 -20.10 -2.39
CA TYR A 272 -11.13 -19.03 -1.70
C TYR A 272 -10.97 -17.63 -2.35
N GLU A 273 -10.42 -17.55 -3.56
CA GLU A 273 -10.22 -16.29 -4.31
C GLU A 273 -9.53 -15.16 -3.50
N VAL A 274 -8.45 -15.49 -2.79
CA VAL A 274 -7.77 -14.55 -1.89
C VAL A 274 -7.23 -13.31 -2.63
N PRO A 275 -7.49 -12.08 -2.14
CA PRO A 275 -6.85 -10.85 -2.63
C PRO A 275 -5.33 -11.01 -2.81
N PHE A 276 -4.77 -10.67 -3.98
CA PHE A 276 -3.35 -10.90 -4.30
C PHE A 276 -2.42 -10.31 -3.25
N LEU A 277 -2.70 -9.09 -2.78
CA LEU A 277 -1.89 -8.46 -1.73
C LEU A 277 -1.90 -9.24 -0.41
N LEU A 278 -3.01 -9.92 -0.08
CA LEU A 278 -3.09 -10.76 1.11
C LEU A 278 -2.35 -12.08 0.89
N PHE A 279 -2.57 -12.74 -0.26
CA PHE A 279 -1.83 -13.94 -0.69
C PHE A 279 -0.32 -13.71 -0.62
N HIS A 280 0.16 -12.64 -1.26
CA HIS A 280 1.57 -12.28 -1.36
C HIS A 280 2.19 -11.97 0.00
N ARG A 281 1.45 -11.29 0.91
CA ARG A 281 1.92 -11.07 2.28
C ARG A 281 2.09 -12.36 3.06
N HIS A 282 1.15 -13.30 2.96
CA HIS A 282 1.29 -14.62 3.59
C HIS A 282 2.49 -15.37 3.01
N LEU A 283 2.68 -15.33 1.69
CA LEU A 283 3.82 -15.94 1.02
C LEU A 283 5.16 -15.34 1.49
N ILE A 284 5.25 -14.02 1.66
CA ILE A 284 6.44 -13.35 2.22
C ILE A 284 6.76 -13.86 3.63
N PHE A 285 5.77 -14.01 4.51
CA PHE A 285 6.01 -14.54 5.85
C PHE A 285 6.47 -16.00 5.81
N MET A 286 5.80 -16.85 5.03
CA MET A 286 6.14 -18.26 4.88
C MET A 286 7.55 -18.48 4.34
N THR A 287 7.98 -17.63 3.40
CA THR A 287 9.29 -17.72 2.73
C THR A 287 10.39 -16.91 3.41
N GLU A 288 10.11 -16.23 4.53
CA GLU A 288 11.08 -15.39 5.24
C GLU A 288 12.36 -16.15 5.63
N LYS A 289 12.23 -17.44 5.97
CA LYS A 289 13.37 -18.30 6.29
C LYS A 289 13.93 -19.06 5.07
N MET A 290 13.17 -19.15 3.98
CA MET A 290 13.52 -19.91 2.77
C MET A 290 14.31 -19.07 1.77
N LEU A 291 13.95 -17.79 1.64
CA LEU A 291 14.51 -16.88 0.64
C LEU A 291 15.50 -15.91 1.27
N THR A 292 16.59 -15.66 0.56
CA THR A 292 17.50 -14.57 0.88
C THR A 292 16.79 -13.22 0.77
N LYS A 293 17.31 -12.19 1.45
CA LYS A 293 16.77 -10.83 1.35
C LYS A 293 16.67 -10.34 -0.10
N SER A 294 17.61 -10.73 -0.97
CA SER A 294 17.63 -10.37 -2.40
C SER A 294 16.49 -11.03 -3.19
N GLU A 295 16.27 -12.33 -2.98
CA GLU A 295 15.18 -13.06 -3.64
C GLU A 295 13.81 -12.54 -3.20
N ARG A 296 13.65 -12.17 -1.92
CA ARG A 296 12.40 -11.53 -1.45
C ARG A 296 12.13 -10.20 -2.12
N VAL A 297 13.18 -9.41 -2.42
CA VAL A 297 13.03 -8.16 -3.18
C VAL A 297 12.61 -8.45 -4.62
N LYS A 298 13.16 -9.49 -5.27
CA LYS A 298 12.70 -9.92 -6.60
C LYS A 298 11.25 -10.40 -6.59
N LEU A 299 10.85 -11.20 -5.60
CA LEU A 299 9.48 -11.66 -5.40
C LEU A 299 8.50 -10.50 -5.18
N SER A 300 8.98 -9.36 -4.68
CA SER A 300 8.19 -8.13 -4.59
C SER A 300 8.16 -7.29 -5.87
N GLY A 301 9.01 -7.58 -6.87
CA GLY A 301 9.34 -6.69 -7.98
C GLY A 301 8.97 -7.20 -9.37
N VAL A 302 7.69 -7.52 -9.60
CA VAL A 302 7.17 -7.72 -10.96
C VAL A 302 7.36 -6.42 -11.75
N ARG A 303 8.25 -6.45 -12.74
CA ARG A 303 8.48 -5.36 -13.70
C ARG A 303 7.25 -5.23 -14.58
N ILE A 304 6.59 -4.08 -14.57
CA ILE A 304 5.58 -3.80 -15.59
C ILE A 304 5.91 -2.49 -16.27
N VAL A 305 5.98 -2.62 -17.60
CA VAL A 305 6.40 -1.58 -18.52
C VAL A 305 5.21 -0.67 -18.79
N LEU A 306 5.38 0.62 -18.47
CA LEU A 306 4.42 1.72 -18.65
C LEU A 306 4.43 2.28 -20.09
N CYS A 307 4.62 1.43 -21.10
CA CYS A 307 4.72 1.87 -22.49
C CYS A 307 3.44 1.54 -23.26
N LEU A 308 2.87 2.58 -23.85
CA LEU A 308 1.73 2.53 -24.76
C LEU A 308 2.05 1.77 -26.05
N ASN A 309 3.18 2.11 -26.67
CA ASN A 309 3.68 1.41 -27.84
C ASN A 309 4.88 0.56 -27.43
N ILE A 310 4.68 -0.74 -27.32
CA ILE A 310 5.67 -1.71 -26.88
C ILE A 310 6.33 -2.31 -28.12
N VAL A 311 7.62 -2.03 -28.31
CA VAL A 311 8.45 -2.71 -29.32
C VAL A 311 9.55 -3.45 -28.61
N GLY A 312 9.72 -4.69 -28.99
CA GLY A 312 10.76 -5.54 -28.45
C GLY A 312 10.83 -6.85 -29.21
N ALA A 313 11.73 -7.70 -28.71
CA ALA A 313 11.82 -9.07 -29.16
C ALA A 313 11.63 -9.98 -27.95
N TRP A 314 10.97 -11.11 -28.15
CA TRP A 314 10.80 -12.16 -27.16
C TRP A 314 11.09 -13.52 -27.78
N GLU A 315 11.82 -14.37 -27.06
CA GLU A 315 12.19 -15.69 -27.53
C GLU A 315 11.23 -16.74 -26.98
N ALA A 316 10.35 -17.22 -27.85
CA ALA A 316 9.47 -18.36 -27.59
C ALA A 316 10.30 -19.65 -27.43
N GLY A 317 9.79 -20.60 -26.66
CA GLY A 317 10.42 -21.91 -26.46
C GLY A 317 11.68 -21.91 -25.59
N SER A 318 12.02 -20.79 -24.93
CA SER A 318 13.08 -20.78 -23.93
C SER A 318 12.61 -21.50 -22.65
N ASN A 319 13.44 -22.36 -22.07
CA ASN A 319 13.10 -23.09 -20.83
C ASN A 319 12.96 -22.20 -19.59
N LYS A 320 13.00 -20.86 -19.73
CA LYS A 320 13.15 -19.94 -18.61
C LYS A 320 11.82 -19.39 -18.07
N GLU A 321 10.81 -19.16 -18.91
CA GLU A 321 9.53 -18.58 -18.45
C GLU A 321 8.35 -19.17 -19.23
N LEU A 322 7.31 -19.65 -18.52
CA LEU A 322 6.07 -20.15 -19.13
C LEU A 322 5.18 -19.00 -19.65
N MET A 323 5.27 -17.86 -18.98
CA MET A 323 4.49 -16.65 -19.24
C MET A 323 5.34 -15.42 -18.90
N THR A 324 5.30 -14.40 -19.76
CA THR A 324 5.96 -13.12 -19.57
C THR A 324 4.92 -12.00 -19.69
N VAL A 325 4.88 -11.07 -18.73
CA VAL A 325 4.02 -9.88 -18.81
C VAL A 325 4.69 -8.84 -19.71
N LEU A 326 4.06 -8.49 -20.83
CA LEU A 326 4.56 -7.46 -21.74
C LEU A 326 4.24 -6.05 -21.24
N ALA A 327 3.00 -5.81 -20.84
CA ALA A 327 2.56 -4.53 -20.28
C ALA A 327 1.31 -4.69 -19.40
N ALA A 328 1.06 -3.66 -18.61
CA ALA A 328 -0.26 -3.39 -18.07
C ALA A 328 -0.68 -1.97 -18.41
N PHE A 329 -1.96 -1.81 -18.69
CA PHE A 329 -2.55 -0.55 -19.10
C PHE A 329 -3.94 -0.43 -18.49
N ALA A 330 -4.23 0.70 -17.87
CA ALA A 330 -5.55 1.01 -17.35
C ALA A 330 -6.40 1.65 -18.45
N PHE A 331 -7.41 0.89 -18.88
CA PHE A 331 -8.40 1.40 -19.82
C PHE A 331 -9.48 2.16 -19.07
N GLN A 332 -9.90 3.28 -19.63
CA GLN A 332 -10.98 4.09 -19.09
C GLN A 332 -12.33 3.35 -19.21
N LYS A 333 -13.31 3.82 -18.43
CA LYS A 333 -14.67 3.32 -18.54
C LYS A 333 -15.20 3.59 -19.97
N THR A 334 -15.70 2.56 -20.62
CA THR A 334 -16.40 2.68 -21.90
C THR A 334 -17.74 3.38 -21.68
N ASP A 335 -17.99 4.44 -22.43
CA ASP A 335 -19.27 5.14 -22.46
C ASP A 335 -20.27 4.32 -23.31
N PRO A 336 -21.38 3.84 -22.72
CA PRO A 336 -22.42 3.13 -23.46
C PRO A 336 -23.03 3.94 -24.62
N VAL A 337 -23.00 5.28 -24.57
CA VAL A 337 -23.54 6.14 -25.63
C VAL A 337 -22.58 6.26 -26.80
N ALA A 338 -21.28 6.24 -26.54
CA ALA A 338 -20.22 6.39 -27.54
C ALA A 338 -19.26 5.18 -27.51
N MET A 339 -19.80 3.96 -27.59
CA MET A 339 -19.04 2.72 -27.36
C MET A 339 -17.78 2.60 -28.22
N GLU A 340 -17.90 2.74 -29.54
CA GLU A 340 -16.75 2.60 -30.46
C GLU A 340 -15.65 3.64 -30.20
N GLY A 341 -16.05 4.88 -29.90
CA GLY A 341 -15.13 5.98 -29.67
C GLY A 341 -14.46 5.95 -28.30
N SER A 342 -15.09 5.32 -27.29
CA SER A 342 -14.65 5.35 -25.90
C SER A 342 -14.05 4.03 -25.39
N ARG A 343 -14.22 2.92 -26.12
CA ARG A 343 -13.62 1.62 -25.75
C ARG A 343 -12.10 1.65 -25.91
N GLY A 344 -11.40 0.82 -25.15
CA GLY A 344 -9.95 0.63 -25.29
C GLY A 344 -9.60 -0.22 -26.49
N TYR A 345 -8.43 -0.01 -27.10
CA TYR A 345 -7.92 -0.82 -28.20
C TYR A 345 -6.49 -1.28 -27.92
N ILE A 346 -6.22 -2.55 -28.19
CA ILE A 346 -4.86 -3.09 -28.25
C ILE A 346 -4.65 -3.66 -29.64
N TYR A 347 -3.71 -3.13 -30.40
CA TYR A 347 -3.52 -3.53 -31.79
C TYR A 347 -2.04 -3.48 -32.18
N GLY A 348 -1.67 -4.21 -33.23
CA GLY A 348 -0.32 -4.14 -33.75
C GLY A 348 0.11 -5.39 -34.48
N ASN A 349 1.42 -5.60 -34.52
CA ASN A 349 2.06 -6.62 -35.34
C ASN A 349 2.98 -7.48 -34.47
N ILE A 350 2.92 -8.80 -34.63
CA ILE A 350 3.83 -9.76 -34.00
C ILE A 350 4.32 -10.71 -35.07
N THR A 351 5.53 -10.47 -35.56
CA THR A 351 6.09 -11.17 -36.71
C THR A 351 7.36 -11.94 -36.34
N SER A 352 7.68 -12.95 -37.15
CA SER A 352 8.93 -13.69 -37.05
C SER A 352 9.33 -14.21 -38.43
N SER A 353 10.62 -14.52 -38.62
CA SER A 353 11.09 -15.23 -39.81
C SER A 353 10.51 -16.65 -39.91
N SER A 354 10.10 -17.24 -38.79
CA SER A 354 9.40 -18.52 -38.76
C SER A 354 7.90 -18.33 -38.98
N LYS A 355 7.29 -19.21 -39.80
CA LYS A 355 5.83 -19.29 -39.97
C LYS A 355 5.16 -20.20 -38.93
N VAL A 356 5.93 -20.85 -38.05
CA VAL A 356 5.41 -21.79 -37.06
C VAL A 356 4.90 -21.02 -35.85
N THR A 357 3.63 -21.23 -35.48
CA THR A 357 3.05 -20.73 -34.24
C THR A 357 3.90 -21.16 -33.05
N ALA A 358 4.40 -20.20 -32.30
CA ALA A 358 5.38 -20.44 -31.25
C ALA A 358 4.90 -20.01 -29.87
N ALA A 359 3.91 -19.13 -29.79
CA ALA A 359 3.31 -18.66 -28.55
C ALA A 359 1.87 -18.18 -28.74
N HIS A 360 1.19 -17.88 -27.64
CA HIS A 360 -0.04 -17.09 -27.65
C HIS A 360 0.18 -15.73 -27.00
N LEU A 361 -0.35 -14.69 -27.62
CA LEU A 361 -0.57 -13.39 -27.00
C LEU A 361 -1.88 -13.47 -26.24
N VAL A 362 -1.88 -13.21 -24.93
CA VAL A 362 -3.06 -13.33 -24.06
C VAL A 362 -3.35 -11.99 -23.39
N LEU A 363 -4.59 -11.52 -23.49
CA LEU A 363 -5.11 -10.33 -22.84
C LEU A 363 -6.04 -10.74 -21.69
N VAL A 364 -5.76 -10.23 -20.50
CA VAL A 364 -6.56 -10.52 -19.30
C VAL A 364 -6.77 -9.28 -18.46
N ASP A 365 -7.91 -9.18 -17.78
CA ASP A 365 -8.13 -8.12 -16.81
C ASP A 365 -7.37 -8.40 -15.49
N TYR A 366 -7.38 -7.45 -14.57
CA TYR A 366 -6.70 -7.58 -13.27
C TYR A 366 -7.11 -8.83 -12.48
N ASP A 367 -8.39 -9.22 -12.53
CA ASP A 367 -8.90 -10.35 -11.74
C ASP A 367 -8.48 -11.69 -12.35
N LEU A 368 -8.56 -11.83 -13.68
CA LEU A 368 -8.06 -13.02 -14.37
C LEU A 368 -6.52 -13.09 -14.35
N PHE A 369 -5.81 -11.97 -14.48
CA PHE A 369 -4.35 -11.91 -14.29
C PHE A 369 -3.94 -12.43 -12.92
N ARG A 370 -4.67 -12.04 -11.87
CA ARG A 370 -4.43 -12.57 -10.52
C ARG A 370 -4.62 -14.08 -10.46
N LYS A 371 -5.67 -14.63 -11.09
CA LYS A 371 -5.86 -16.09 -11.20
C LYS A 371 -4.70 -16.75 -11.93
N LEU A 372 -4.24 -16.20 -13.07
CA LEU A 372 -3.11 -16.74 -13.84
C LEU A 372 -1.78 -16.68 -13.09
N SER A 373 -1.45 -15.54 -12.48
CA SER A 373 -0.22 -15.36 -11.70
C SER A 373 -0.13 -16.38 -10.56
N HIS A 374 -1.29 -16.67 -9.96
CA HIS A 374 -1.41 -17.64 -8.90
C HIS A 374 -1.22 -19.09 -9.41
N VAL A 375 -1.71 -19.41 -10.61
CA VAL A 375 -1.48 -20.73 -11.24
C VAL A 375 -0.01 -20.89 -11.67
N LEU A 376 0.61 -19.84 -12.21
CA LEU A 376 2.01 -19.85 -12.63
C LEU A 376 2.93 -20.21 -11.44
N ASP A 377 2.70 -19.60 -10.28
CA ASP A 377 3.43 -19.89 -9.04
C ASP A 377 3.25 -21.35 -8.55
N SER A 378 2.14 -22.02 -8.89
CA SER A 378 1.94 -23.47 -8.60
C SER A 378 2.49 -24.42 -9.66
N SER A 379 2.56 -23.98 -10.91
CA SER A 379 2.72 -24.85 -12.09
C SER A 379 4.10 -25.51 -12.22
N ASP A 380 5.12 -25.00 -11.51
CA ASP A 380 6.50 -25.52 -11.55
C ASP A 380 6.64 -26.99 -11.08
N LYS A 381 5.57 -27.59 -10.55
CA LYS A 381 5.58 -29.00 -10.06
C LYS A 381 4.61 -29.95 -10.75
N GLU A 382 3.83 -29.50 -11.74
CA GLU A 382 2.84 -30.35 -12.41
C GLU A 382 3.34 -30.89 -13.75
N LYS A 383 2.81 -32.06 -14.17
CA LYS A 383 3.20 -32.74 -15.41
C LYS A 383 2.89 -31.89 -16.66
N ASP A 384 1.79 -31.12 -16.62
CA ASP A 384 1.30 -30.32 -17.75
C ASP A 384 1.07 -28.85 -17.32
N PRO A 385 2.15 -28.05 -17.15
CA PRO A 385 2.05 -26.68 -16.62
C PRO A 385 1.21 -25.76 -17.50
N CYS A 386 1.15 -26.03 -18.82
CA CYS A 386 0.36 -25.25 -19.76
C CYS A 386 -1.15 -25.46 -19.63
N ALA A 387 -1.60 -26.69 -19.37
CA ALA A 387 -3.01 -26.98 -19.18
C ALA A 387 -3.56 -26.29 -17.93
N HIS A 388 -2.77 -26.27 -16.86
CA HIS A 388 -3.13 -25.55 -15.65
C HIS A 388 -3.13 -24.04 -15.88
N LEU A 389 -2.04 -23.48 -16.43
CA LEU A 389 -1.94 -22.02 -16.64
C LEU A 389 -3.09 -21.50 -17.51
N MET A 390 -3.36 -22.16 -18.64
CA MET A 390 -4.36 -21.69 -19.61
C MET A 390 -5.79 -22.16 -19.31
N GLY A 391 -5.99 -23.00 -18.29
CA GLY A 391 -7.31 -23.50 -17.88
C GLY A 391 -8.33 -22.37 -17.64
N PRO A 392 -8.04 -21.39 -16.75
CA PRO A 392 -8.95 -20.26 -16.50
C PRO A 392 -9.24 -19.40 -17.73
N VAL A 393 -8.29 -19.31 -18.68
CA VAL A 393 -8.49 -18.61 -19.95
C VAL A 393 -9.43 -19.42 -20.85
N SER A 394 -9.25 -20.74 -20.91
CA SER A 394 -10.02 -21.65 -21.77
C SER A 394 -11.50 -21.72 -21.40
N GLU A 395 -11.84 -21.47 -20.12
CA GLU A 395 -13.23 -21.41 -19.65
C GLU A 395 -14.01 -20.19 -20.18
N LEU A 396 -13.30 -19.12 -20.57
CA LEU A 396 -13.90 -17.83 -20.91
C LEU A 396 -13.64 -17.42 -22.36
N ALA A 397 -12.48 -17.80 -22.90
CA ALA A 397 -11.98 -17.38 -24.19
C ALA A 397 -12.62 -18.15 -25.33
N PHE A 398 -13.10 -17.43 -26.33
CA PHE A 398 -13.55 -17.97 -27.59
C PHE A 398 -12.36 -18.42 -28.44
N GLU A 399 -12.45 -19.63 -28.98
CA GLU A 399 -11.56 -20.13 -30.02
C GLU A 399 -12.38 -21.01 -30.96
N LYS A 400 -12.28 -20.73 -32.25
CA LYS A 400 -13.16 -21.28 -33.29
C LYS A 400 -13.17 -22.81 -33.32
N ARG A 401 -12.02 -23.47 -33.12
CA ARG A 401 -11.87 -24.92 -33.22
C ARG A 401 -12.25 -25.64 -31.92
N CYS A 402 -11.84 -25.14 -30.77
CA CYS A 402 -11.86 -25.85 -29.50
C CYS A 402 -12.90 -25.31 -28.51
N PHE A 403 -13.18 -24.00 -28.54
CA PHE A 403 -14.07 -23.33 -27.58
C PHE A 403 -15.10 -22.41 -28.29
N PRO A 404 -15.93 -22.94 -29.22
CA PRO A 404 -16.81 -22.11 -30.03
C PRO A 404 -18.00 -21.49 -29.26
N ASN A 405 -18.29 -21.96 -28.04
CA ASN A 405 -19.42 -21.47 -27.23
C ASN A 405 -19.08 -20.26 -26.35
N ASN A 406 -17.79 -19.97 -26.19
CA ASN A 406 -17.33 -18.87 -25.36
C ASN A 406 -17.51 -17.52 -26.08
N ARG A 407 -17.43 -16.41 -25.34
CA ARG A 407 -17.74 -15.07 -25.89
C ARG A 407 -16.61 -14.07 -25.77
N GLN A 408 -15.62 -14.32 -24.91
CA GLN A 408 -14.56 -13.36 -24.64
C GLN A 408 -13.41 -13.58 -25.61
N ASP A 409 -12.88 -12.49 -26.13
CA ASP A 409 -11.76 -12.54 -27.04
C ASP A 409 -10.46 -12.23 -26.30
N PHE A 410 -9.71 -13.28 -25.95
CA PHE A 410 -8.57 -13.17 -25.03
C PHE A 410 -7.23 -13.53 -25.64
N PHE A 411 -7.14 -14.20 -26.78
CA PHE A 411 -5.81 -14.59 -27.29
C PHE A 411 -5.68 -14.66 -28.81
N ARG A 412 -4.43 -14.51 -29.27
CA ARG A 412 -4.00 -14.67 -30.68
C ARG A 412 -2.83 -15.63 -30.76
N ALA A 413 -2.82 -16.50 -31.75
CA ALA A 413 -1.68 -17.34 -32.05
C ALA A 413 -0.59 -16.50 -32.76
N VAL A 414 0.65 -16.56 -32.26
CA VAL A 414 1.75 -15.74 -32.78
C VAL A 414 2.99 -16.59 -33.08
N PRO A 415 3.81 -16.26 -34.10
CA PRO A 415 3.77 -15.04 -34.94
C PRO A 415 2.63 -15.06 -35.96
N CYS A 416 2.10 -13.88 -36.29
CA CYS A 416 1.13 -13.71 -37.36
C CYS A 416 1.86 -13.59 -38.71
N PRO A 417 1.31 -14.11 -39.81
CA PRO A 417 1.98 -14.12 -41.11
C PRO A 417 2.29 -12.70 -41.60
N PHE A 418 3.45 -12.50 -42.24
CA PHE A 418 3.84 -11.18 -42.72
C PHE A 418 2.81 -10.58 -43.67
N SER A 419 2.36 -9.35 -43.36
CA SER A 419 1.36 -8.59 -44.12
C SER A 419 -0.01 -9.27 -44.23
N ASP A 420 -0.31 -10.19 -43.31
CA ASP A 420 -1.61 -10.86 -43.20
C ASP A 420 -2.11 -10.79 -41.75
N LEU A 421 -3.41 -11.01 -41.57
CA LEU A 421 -4.04 -11.04 -40.26
C LEU A 421 -3.60 -12.26 -39.45
N CYS A 422 -3.69 -12.17 -38.13
CA CYS A 422 -3.53 -13.34 -37.27
C CYS A 422 -4.62 -14.38 -37.57
N SER A 423 -4.34 -15.67 -37.33
CA SER A 423 -5.23 -16.78 -37.74
C SER A 423 -6.64 -16.70 -37.15
N GLU A 424 -6.81 -16.01 -36.02
CA GLU A 424 -8.09 -15.85 -35.35
C GLU A 424 -8.91 -14.64 -35.85
N GLU A 425 -8.32 -13.76 -36.65
CA GLU A 425 -8.96 -12.56 -37.19
C GLU A 425 -9.57 -12.89 -38.57
N ASP A 426 -10.86 -13.22 -38.60
CA ASP A 426 -11.57 -13.61 -39.83
C ASP A 426 -12.05 -12.40 -40.67
N ASP A 427 -12.21 -11.22 -40.05
CA ASP A 427 -12.78 -10.01 -40.69
C ASP A 427 -11.81 -8.81 -40.57
N PRO A 428 -11.20 -8.37 -41.68
CA PRO A 428 -10.32 -7.19 -41.69
C PRO A 428 -10.98 -5.90 -41.18
N LEU A 429 -12.31 -5.78 -41.21
CA LEU A 429 -13.02 -4.59 -40.71
C LEU A 429 -12.97 -4.47 -39.18
N ASN A 430 -12.73 -5.59 -38.48
CA ASN A 430 -12.59 -5.58 -37.01
C ASN A 430 -11.15 -5.27 -36.56
N VAL A 431 -10.20 -5.21 -37.49
CA VAL A 431 -8.78 -4.95 -37.21
C VAL A 431 -8.43 -3.53 -37.60
N VAL A 432 -7.73 -2.83 -36.70
CA VAL A 432 -7.24 -1.47 -36.98
C VAL A 432 -6.36 -1.49 -38.24
N PRO A 433 -6.63 -0.64 -39.25
CA PRO A 433 -5.92 -0.67 -40.52
C PRO A 433 -4.40 -0.64 -40.35
N GLY A 434 -3.68 -1.55 -41.03
CA GLY A 434 -2.22 -1.69 -40.94
C GLY A 434 -1.71 -2.58 -39.80
N SER A 435 -2.61 -3.17 -39.01
CA SER A 435 -2.29 -4.09 -37.92
C SER A 435 -2.65 -5.53 -38.28
N GLN A 436 -2.03 -6.51 -37.61
CA GLN A 436 -2.32 -7.93 -37.79
C GLN A 436 -3.44 -8.44 -36.87
N PHE A 437 -3.67 -7.77 -35.74
CA PHE A 437 -4.74 -8.08 -34.79
C PHE A 437 -5.25 -6.83 -34.09
N SER A 438 -6.43 -6.93 -33.49
CA SER A 438 -6.97 -5.89 -32.60
C SER A 438 -7.85 -6.50 -31.50
N PHE A 439 -7.54 -6.21 -30.24
CA PHE A 439 -8.44 -6.46 -29.11
C PHE A 439 -9.23 -5.21 -28.77
N HIS A 440 -10.53 -5.38 -28.52
CA HIS A 440 -11.44 -4.31 -28.13
C HIS A 440 -11.84 -4.45 -26.66
N ILE A 441 -11.43 -3.51 -25.82
CA ILE A 441 -11.68 -3.53 -24.38
C ILE A 441 -12.92 -2.69 -24.08
N GLN A 442 -14.00 -3.38 -23.75
CA GLN A 442 -15.28 -2.78 -23.40
C GLN A 442 -15.63 -3.06 -21.93
N ASP A 443 -15.43 -2.06 -21.08
CA ASP A 443 -15.85 -2.10 -19.67
C ASP A 443 -16.70 -0.89 -19.32
N THR A 444 -17.99 -1.12 -19.09
CA THR A 444 -18.97 -0.08 -18.75
C THR A 444 -19.09 0.16 -17.24
N THR A 445 -18.37 -0.58 -16.40
CA THR A 445 -18.47 -0.46 -14.93
C THR A 445 -17.52 0.59 -14.37
N GLY A 446 -16.28 0.63 -14.87
CA GLY A 446 -15.26 1.57 -14.40
C GLY A 446 -13.96 1.46 -15.18
N ALA A 447 -12.94 2.22 -14.78
CA ALA A 447 -11.59 2.01 -15.30
C ALA A 447 -10.94 0.83 -14.58
N ARG A 448 -10.18 -0.01 -15.30
CA ARG A 448 -9.44 -1.14 -14.71
C ARG A 448 -8.13 -1.40 -15.46
N PHE A 449 -7.17 -2.00 -14.76
CA PHE A 449 -5.95 -2.48 -15.39
C PHE A 449 -6.20 -3.77 -16.16
N TRP A 450 -5.68 -3.81 -17.37
CA TRP A 450 -5.56 -5.00 -18.22
C TRP A 450 -4.09 -5.32 -18.44
N TYR A 451 -3.80 -6.61 -18.58
CA TYR A 451 -2.45 -7.16 -18.67
C TYR A 451 -2.31 -7.90 -20.00
N LEU A 452 -1.27 -7.54 -20.74
CA LEU A 452 -0.92 -8.19 -22.00
C LEU A 452 0.25 -9.14 -21.76
N LEU A 453 0.08 -10.40 -22.14
CA LEU A 453 0.95 -11.50 -21.76
C LEU A 453 1.41 -12.26 -23.00
N LEU A 454 2.64 -12.76 -23.00
CA LEU A 454 3.08 -13.80 -23.92
C LEU A 454 3.22 -15.12 -23.15
N THR A 455 2.65 -16.20 -23.69
CA THR A 455 2.78 -17.53 -23.12
C THR A 455 3.41 -18.51 -24.10
N ASN A 456 4.26 -19.38 -23.58
CA ASN A 456 4.84 -20.51 -24.32
C ASN A 456 3.86 -21.69 -24.47
N CYS A 457 2.58 -21.53 -24.11
CA CYS A 457 1.56 -22.56 -24.20
C CYS A 457 0.79 -22.45 -25.53
N LEU A 458 0.67 -23.59 -26.22
CA LEU A 458 0.03 -23.71 -27.54
C LEU A 458 -1.12 -24.70 -27.48
N LEU A 459 -2.19 -24.43 -28.22
CA LEU A 459 -3.32 -25.33 -28.34
C LEU A 459 -3.10 -26.30 -29.52
N ASN A 460 -2.91 -27.59 -29.21
CA ASN A 460 -2.68 -28.61 -30.24
C ASN A 460 -3.97 -28.96 -31.02
N GLU A 461 -3.86 -29.83 -32.03
CA GLU A 461 -5.02 -30.28 -32.83
C GLU A 461 -6.10 -31.02 -32.02
N HIS A 462 -5.75 -31.55 -30.86
CA HIS A 462 -6.64 -32.25 -29.94
C HIS A 462 -7.20 -31.31 -28.85
N CYS A 463 -7.06 -29.99 -29.01
CA CYS A 463 -7.52 -28.97 -28.07
C CYS A 463 -6.88 -29.04 -26.67
N ASN A 464 -5.67 -29.59 -26.56
CA ASN A 464 -4.89 -29.63 -25.33
C ASN A 464 -3.77 -28.58 -25.37
N TRP A 465 -3.57 -27.89 -24.25
CA TRP A 465 -2.48 -26.92 -24.08
C TRP A 465 -1.15 -27.63 -23.85
N THR A 466 -0.21 -27.47 -24.76
CA THR A 466 1.13 -28.05 -24.70
C THR A 466 2.19 -26.94 -24.71
N LYS A 467 3.37 -27.22 -24.18
CA LYS A 467 4.49 -26.28 -24.22
C LYS A 467 5.08 -26.24 -25.62
N SER A 468 5.33 -25.03 -26.13
CA SER A 468 6.06 -24.80 -27.38
C SER A 468 7.48 -25.32 -27.28
N THR A 469 7.86 -26.18 -28.23
CA THR A 469 9.22 -26.74 -28.37
C THR A 469 10.09 -25.93 -29.32
N SER A 470 9.48 -25.10 -30.15
CA SER A 470 10.16 -24.34 -31.20
C SER A 470 10.75 -23.06 -30.64
N ARG A 471 12.07 -22.90 -30.77
CA ARG A 471 12.72 -21.62 -30.45
C ARG A 471 12.51 -20.64 -31.59
N VAL A 472 11.65 -19.66 -31.35
CA VAL A 472 11.30 -18.64 -32.35
C VAL A 472 11.43 -17.27 -31.72
N ARG A 473 12.15 -16.37 -32.38
CA ARG A 473 12.25 -14.97 -31.98
C ARG A 473 11.06 -14.20 -32.54
N LEU A 474 10.17 -13.76 -31.67
CA LEU A 474 9.03 -12.91 -32.00
C LEU A 474 9.45 -11.45 -31.88
N ASN A 475 9.25 -10.68 -32.94
CA ASN A 475 9.37 -9.22 -32.90
C ASN A 475 7.97 -8.64 -32.84
N TYR A 476 7.68 -7.86 -31.81
CA TYR A 476 6.37 -7.27 -31.60
C TYR A 476 6.43 -5.75 -31.66
N ASP A 477 5.39 -5.15 -32.21
CA ASP A 477 5.09 -3.72 -32.21
C ASP A 477 3.60 -3.55 -31.89
N ILE A 478 3.29 -3.26 -30.62
CA ILE A 478 1.92 -3.30 -30.09
C ILE A 478 1.58 -1.95 -29.46
N TRP A 479 0.40 -1.41 -29.80
CA TRP A 479 -0.19 -0.19 -29.26
C TRP A 479 -1.32 -0.54 -28.28
N LEU A 480 -1.46 0.22 -27.19
CA LEU A 480 -2.49 0.06 -26.15
C LEU A 480 -3.20 1.40 -25.84
N VAL A 481 -4.25 1.77 -26.56
CA VAL A 481 -4.84 3.13 -26.53
C VAL A 481 -6.22 3.20 -25.87
N ASN A 482 -6.57 4.35 -25.29
CA ASN A 482 -7.93 4.67 -24.84
C ASN A 482 -8.73 5.33 -25.97
N GLY A 483 -9.79 4.70 -26.45
CA GLY A 483 -10.58 5.20 -27.58
C GLY A 483 -10.07 4.76 -28.95
N HIS A 484 -10.88 4.97 -29.99
CA HIS A 484 -10.58 4.47 -31.34
C HIS A 484 -9.34 5.15 -31.96
N PRO A 485 -8.41 4.40 -32.60
CA PRO A 485 -7.22 4.97 -33.27
C PRO A 485 -7.53 6.07 -34.30
N ASP A 486 -8.59 5.92 -35.11
CA ASP A 486 -9.08 6.96 -36.03
C ASP A 486 -9.45 8.28 -35.36
N ARG A 487 -9.75 8.27 -34.05
CA ARG A 487 -10.07 9.46 -33.25
C ARG A 487 -8.91 9.94 -32.40
N SER A 488 -7.70 9.40 -32.62
CA SER A 488 -6.47 9.77 -31.90
C SER A 488 -6.18 11.28 -31.90
N GLY A 489 -6.60 11.99 -32.95
CA GLY A 489 -6.42 13.44 -33.08
C GLY A 489 -7.37 14.31 -32.24
N ILE A 490 -8.48 13.77 -31.71
CA ILE A 490 -9.47 14.56 -30.97
C ILE A 490 -8.92 14.98 -29.60
N ASN A 491 -8.39 14.02 -28.85
CA ASN A 491 -7.73 14.27 -27.58
C ASN A 491 -6.53 13.32 -27.39
N PRO A 492 -5.34 13.67 -27.89
CA PRO A 492 -4.17 12.82 -27.80
C PRO A 492 -3.69 12.57 -26.35
N PHE A 493 -4.02 13.47 -25.42
CA PHE A 493 -3.63 13.37 -24.00
C PHE A 493 -4.49 12.36 -23.21
N GLU A 494 -5.71 12.10 -23.64
CA GLU A 494 -6.51 10.99 -23.13
C GLU A 494 -6.22 9.69 -23.87
N HIS A 495 -6.09 9.78 -25.21
CA HIS A 495 -5.99 8.61 -26.07
C HIS A 495 -4.74 7.78 -25.82
N GLN A 496 -3.58 8.44 -25.72
CA GLN A 496 -2.31 7.74 -25.59
C GLN A 496 -1.97 7.34 -24.16
N PHE A 497 -2.63 7.93 -23.16
CA PHE A 497 -2.28 7.71 -21.75
C PHE A 497 -3.16 6.66 -21.11
N SER A 498 -2.53 5.80 -20.31
CA SER A 498 -3.21 4.92 -19.37
C SER A 498 -4.00 5.77 -18.37
N PHE A 499 -5.16 5.29 -17.92
CA PHE A 499 -6.11 6.06 -17.10
C PHE A 499 -5.47 6.73 -15.87
N GLU A 500 -4.50 6.07 -15.21
CA GLU A 500 -3.80 6.63 -14.05
C GLU A 500 -2.87 7.81 -14.37
N ARG A 501 -2.52 8.00 -15.66
CA ARG A 501 -1.68 9.09 -16.17
C ARG A 501 -2.43 10.10 -17.05
N GLN A 502 -3.70 9.89 -17.36
CA GLN A 502 -4.53 10.92 -17.99
C GLN A 502 -4.54 12.19 -17.13
N ASP A 503 -4.73 13.37 -17.72
CA ASP A 503 -4.70 14.68 -17.05
C ASP A 503 -3.34 15.12 -16.45
N THR A 504 -2.27 14.34 -16.65
CA THR A 504 -0.96 14.68 -16.06
C THR A 504 -0.26 15.83 -16.78
N MET A 505 -0.55 16.03 -18.08
CA MET A 505 -0.03 17.18 -18.82
C MET A 505 -0.57 18.48 -18.23
N GLU A 506 -1.88 18.57 -18.06
CA GLU A 506 -2.61 19.70 -17.50
C GLU A 506 -2.06 20.04 -16.12
N LEU A 507 -1.81 19.02 -15.29
CA LEU A 507 -1.19 19.19 -13.98
C LEU A 507 0.22 19.81 -14.08
N PHE A 508 1.09 19.29 -14.97
CA PHE A 508 2.45 19.81 -15.14
C PHE A 508 2.49 21.18 -15.82
N ALA A 509 1.63 21.45 -16.79
CA ALA A 509 1.52 22.75 -17.46
C ALA A 509 0.99 23.82 -16.50
N PHE A 510 -0.02 23.50 -15.69
CA PHE A 510 -0.49 24.39 -14.65
C PHE A 510 0.62 24.69 -13.63
N ALA A 511 1.34 23.66 -13.17
CA ALA A 511 2.49 23.84 -12.29
C ALA A 511 3.61 24.68 -12.93
N PHE A 512 3.91 24.45 -14.21
CA PHE A 512 4.88 25.23 -14.98
C PHE A 512 4.51 26.72 -14.97
N LEU A 513 3.26 27.07 -15.29
CA LEU A 513 2.79 28.45 -15.31
C LEU A 513 2.88 29.12 -13.93
N LEU A 514 2.46 28.41 -12.88
CA LEU A 514 2.55 28.90 -11.50
C LEU A 514 3.99 29.19 -11.06
N PHE A 515 4.90 28.24 -11.29
CA PHE A 515 6.30 28.40 -10.92
C PHE A 515 7.04 29.41 -11.82
N LEU A 516 6.63 29.54 -13.08
CA LEU A 516 7.15 30.56 -13.99
C LEU A 516 6.78 31.97 -13.51
N ALA A 517 5.53 32.16 -13.06
CA ALA A 517 5.09 33.43 -12.46
C ALA A 517 5.91 33.76 -11.19
N LEU A 518 6.16 32.78 -10.31
CA LEU A 518 7.04 32.98 -9.15
C LEU A 518 8.48 33.28 -9.55
N ALA A 519 9.02 32.63 -10.60
CA ALA A 519 10.37 32.91 -11.09
C ALA A 519 10.49 34.34 -11.64
N PHE A 520 9.49 34.85 -12.37
CA PHE A 520 9.46 36.25 -12.81
C PHE A 520 9.34 37.23 -11.65
N ALA A 521 8.48 36.93 -10.67
CA ALA A 521 8.37 37.71 -9.45
C ALA A 521 9.72 37.79 -8.71
N GLN A 522 10.39 36.65 -8.56
CA GLN A 522 11.70 36.57 -7.91
C GLN A 522 12.80 37.26 -8.72
N LEU A 523 12.77 37.18 -10.06
CA LEU A 523 13.70 37.89 -10.93
C LEU A 523 13.56 39.41 -10.77
N HIS A 524 12.34 39.92 -10.66
CA HIS A 524 12.09 41.33 -10.36
C HIS A 524 12.62 41.74 -8.99
N SER A 525 12.44 40.88 -7.98
CA SER A 525 13.04 41.07 -6.66
C SER A 525 14.56 41.17 -6.73
N CYS A 526 15.23 40.28 -7.48
CA CYS A 526 16.69 40.30 -7.67
C CYS A 526 17.18 41.58 -8.35
N ARG A 527 16.43 42.11 -9.33
CA ARG A 527 16.80 43.36 -10.03
C ARG A 527 16.72 44.60 -9.14
N LYS A 528 15.84 44.60 -8.14
CA LYS A 528 15.62 45.74 -7.22
C LYS A 528 16.48 45.70 -5.96
N GLY A 529 17.07 44.55 -5.61
CA GLY A 529 17.85 44.40 -4.39
C GLY A 529 18.91 43.31 -4.51
N GLU A 530 20.16 43.70 -4.32
CA GLU A 530 21.31 42.78 -4.36
C GLU A 530 21.38 41.94 -3.07
N LYS A 531 20.63 40.84 -3.05
CA LYS A 531 20.78 39.78 -2.04
C LYS A 531 21.14 38.49 -2.76
N MET A 532 22.33 37.93 -2.50
CA MET A 532 22.78 36.63 -3.03
C MET A 532 21.76 35.51 -2.79
N VAL A 533 21.01 35.59 -1.69
CA VAL A 533 19.93 34.65 -1.35
C VAL A 533 18.81 34.67 -2.37
N SER A 534 18.44 35.86 -2.86
CA SER A 534 17.39 36.01 -3.87
C SER A 534 17.81 35.35 -5.19
N LEU A 535 19.11 35.42 -5.54
CA LEU A 535 19.67 34.73 -6.70
C LEU A 535 19.68 33.20 -6.52
N VAL A 536 20.02 32.70 -5.33
CA VAL A 536 19.97 31.27 -5.03
C VAL A 536 18.53 30.73 -5.10
N LEU A 537 17.57 31.45 -4.53
CA LEU A 537 16.15 31.09 -4.65
C LEU A 537 15.67 31.10 -6.10
N LEU A 538 16.08 32.11 -6.88
CA LEU A 538 15.79 32.18 -8.31
C LEU A 538 16.35 30.96 -9.06
N ALA A 539 17.58 30.53 -8.74
CA ALA A 539 18.17 29.34 -9.35
C ALA A 539 17.34 28.07 -9.07
N PHE A 540 16.86 27.87 -7.85
CA PHE A 540 15.99 26.73 -7.51
C PHE A 540 14.61 26.82 -8.19
N LEU A 541 14.02 28.01 -8.26
CA LEU A 541 12.78 28.23 -9.03
C LEU A 541 12.98 27.91 -10.52
N VAL A 542 14.08 28.35 -11.12
CA VAL A 542 14.42 28.04 -12.51
C VAL A 542 14.60 26.52 -12.71
N MET A 543 15.27 25.83 -11.78
CA MET A 543 15.36 24.36 -11.83
C MET A 543 13.97 23.70 -11.79
N ARG A 544 13.05 24.19 -10.96
CA ARG A 544 11.64 23.69 -10.91
C ARG A 544 10.91 23.96 -12.22
N VAL A 545 11.02 25.17 -12.77
CA VAL A 545 10.42 25.54 -14.06
C VAL A 545 10.94 24.64 -15.18
N LEU A 546 12.26 24.41 -15.24
CA LEU A 546 12.88 23.51 -16.22
C LEU A 546 12.44 22.06 -16.01
N GLY A 547 12.30 21.61 -14.76
CA GLY A 547 11.77 20.28 -14.44
C GLY A 547 10.34 20.09 -14.95
N PHE A 548 9.44 21.03 -14.67
CA PHE A 548 8.07 20.99 -15.19
C PHE A 548 8.00 21.11 -16.71
N LEU A 549 8.90 21.90 -17.33
CA LEU A 549 9.00 21.98 -18.78
C LEU A 549 9.42 20.64 -19.40
N LEU A 550 10.40 19.95 -18.82
CA LEU A 550 10.85 18.63 -19.29
C LEU A 550 9.76 17.56 -19.11
N HIS A 551 9.03 17.57 -17.99
CA HIS A 551 7.87 16.70 -17.78
C HIS A 551 6.74 17.00 -18.78
N SER A 552 6.42 18.28 -18.99
CA SER A 552 5.41 18.69 -19.98
C SER A 552 5.82 18.28 -21.40
N PHE A 553 7.10 18.43 -21.75
CA PHE A 553 7.64 18.00 -23.04
C PHE A 553 7.67 16.47 -23.20
N TYR A 554 7.94 15.73 -22.12
CA TYR A 554 7.77 14.27 -22.10
C TYR A 554 6.32 13.90 -22.37
N CYS A 555 5.36 14.52 -21.67
CA CYS A 555 3.93 14.26 -21.88
C CYS A 555 3.49 14.62 -23.31
N LEU A 556 3.97 15.74 -23.86
CA LEU A 556 3.69 16.15 -25.23
C LEU A 556 4.23 15.14 -26.25
N LYS A 557 5.50 14.72 -26.11
CA LYS A 557 6.07 13.67 -26.98
C LYS A 557 5.32 12.35 -26.85
N PHE A 558 4.95 11.97 -25.63
CA PHE A 558 4.20 10.75 -25.40
C PHE A 558 2.80 10.82 -26.04
N ALA A 559 2.10 11.96 -25.94
CA ALA A 559 0.78 12.19 -26.54
C ALA A 559 0.77 12.08 -28.07
N PHE A 560 1.86 12.44 -28.75
CA PHE A 560 1.91 12.40 -30.22
C PHE A 560 2.56 11.14 -30.81
N TYR A 561 3.55 10.57 -30.13
CA TYR A 561 4.34 9.45 -30.66
C TYR A 561 4.10 8.12 -29.94
N GLY A 562 3.33 8.13 -28.84
CA GLY A 562 3.13 6.98 -27.96
C GLY A 562 4.39 6.48 -27.24
N ARG A 563 5.50 7.21 -27.42
CA ARG A 563 6.81 6.93 -26.86
C ARG A 563 7.50 8.21 -26.49
N ALA A 564 8.11 8.21 -25.32
CA ALA A 564 9.00 9.27 -24.91
C ALA A 564 10.18 8.68 -24.15
N SER A 565 11.36 9.28 -24.32
CA SER A 565 12.56 8.80 -23.64
C SER A 565 12.43 9.02 -22.14
N GLY A 566 12.59 7.96 -21.35
CA GLY A 566 12.63 8.03 -19.88
C GLY A 566 13.78 8.89 -19.35
N MET A 567 14.76 9.26 -20.19
CA MET A 567 15.79 10.22 -19.81
C MET A 567 15.22 11.62 -19.53
N LEU A 568 14.16 12.03 -20.23
CA LEU A 568 13.53 13.34 -19.99
C LEU A 568 12.94 13.40 -18.57
N THR A 569 12.19 12.37 -18.17
CA THR A 569 11.62 12.27 -16.83
C THR A 569 12.71 12.17 -15.79
N LEU A 570 13.78 11.41 -16.04
CA LEU A 570 14.93 11.34 -15.15
C LEU A 570 15.58 12.72 -14.91
N PHE A 571 15.84 13.48 -15.98
CA PHE A 571 16.41 14.83 -15.84
C PHE A 571 15.45 15.79 -15.15
N ALA A 572 14.15 15.70 -15.45
CA ALA A 572 13.12 16.50 -14.79
C ALA A 572 13.08 16.22 -13.27
N ASP A 573 13.07 14.94 -12.88
CA ASP A 573 13.06 14.51 -11.49
C ASP A 573 14.36 14.89 -10.78
N LEU A 574 15.51 14.81 -11.46
CA LEU A 574 16.79 15.28 -10.92
C LEU A 574 16.78 16.78 -10.62
N LEU A 575 16.28 17.60 -11.54
CA LEU A 575 16.16 19.05 -11.34
C LEU A 575 15.23 19.38 -10.17
N ALA A 576 14.05 18.77 -10.12
CA ALA A 576 13.08 18.98 -9.06
C ALA A 576 13.64 18.55 -7.69
N SER A 577 14.19 17.35 -7.61
CA SER A 577 14.80 16.76 -6.41
C SER A 577 15.98 17.60 -5.88
N THR A 578 16.80 18.13 -6.78
CA THR A 578 17.91 19.03 -6.44
C THR A 578 17.41 20.39 -5.94
N ALA A 579 16.37 20.94 -6.59
CA ALA A 579 15.76 22.21 -6.18
C ALA A 579 15.13 22.13 -4.79
N ASP A 580 14.41 21.04 -4.49
CA ASP A 580 13.78 20.82 -3.17
C ASP A 580 14.85 20.69 -2.07
N MET A 581 15.92 19.92 -2.33
CA MET A 581 17.04 19.78 -1.39
C MET A 581 17.75 21.12 -1.18
N GLY A 582 17.97 21.86 -2.27
CA GLY A 582 18.52 23.21 -2.24
C GLY A 582 17.65 24.16 -1.42
N LEU A 583 16.33 24.09 -1.55
CA LEU A 583 15.38 24.90 -0.79
C LEU A 583 15.45 24.60 0.72
N MET A 584 15.52 23.33 1.12
CA MET A 584 15.71 22.95 2.52
C MET A 584 16.99 23.54 3.10
N LEU A 585 18.10 23.44 2.36
CA LEU A 585 19.40 23.99 2.76
C LEU A 585 19.36 25.52 2.84
N LEU A 586 18.66 26.17 1.92
CA LEU A 586 18.44 27.62 1.93
C LEU A 586 17.66 28.06 3.17
N LEU A 587 16.58 27.36 3.52
CA LEU A 587 15.77 27.63 4.72
C LEU A 587 16.60 27.50 6.00
N ILE A 588 17.40 26.44 6.12
CA ILE A 588 18.33 26.26 7.25
C ILE A 588 19.32 27.43 7.32
N ALA A 589 19.86 27.87 6.19
CA ALA A 589 20.83 28.94 6.14
C ALA A 589 20.24 30.32 6.45
N VAL A 590 19.01 30.60 6.00
CA VAL A 590 18.25 31.83 6.30
C VAL A 590 18.05 31.95 7.81
N VAL A 591 17.54 30.90 8.45
CA VAL A 591 17.32 30.87 9.89
C VAL A 591 18.63 30.96 10.68
N LYS A 592 19.67 30.24 10.24
CA LYS A 592 20.98 30.29 10.89
C LYS A 592 21.58 31.70 10.91
N SER A 593 21.43 32.43 9.81
CA SER A 593 22.03 33.76 9.63
C SER A 593 21.22 34.86 10.30
N TRP A 594 20.05 34.56 10.85
CA TRP A 594 19.20 35.53 11.55
C TRP A 594 19.86 36.12 12.81
N PRO A 595 19.72 37.42 13.11
CA PRO A 595 19.13 38.50 12.29
C PRO A 595 20.13 39.17 11.33
N SER A 596 21.40 38.79 11.39
CA SER A 596 22.48 39.47 10.66
C SER A 596 22.42 39.22 9.15
N SER A 597 22.81 40.26 8.41
CA SER A 597 22.84 40.28 6.95
C SER A 597 23.43 38.99 6.38
N ILE A 598 22.70 38.40 5.44
CA ILE A 598 23.02 37.13 4.77
C ILE A 598 24.29 37.23 3.89
N ARG A 599 25.02 38.35 3.97
CA ARG A 599 26.29 38.58 3.28
C ARG A 599 27.38 37.56 3.65
N ASN A 600 27.34 36.98 4.86
CA ASN A 600 28.30 35.95 5.29
C ASN A 600 27.89 34.50 4.95
N PHE A 601 26.85 34.31 4.12
CA PHE A 601 26.28 33.02 3.72
C PHE A 601 27.31 32.00 3.22
N MET A 602 28.30 32.42 2.42
CA MET A 602 29.33 31.54 1.85
C MET A 602 30.58 31.38 2.72
N SER A 603 30.77 32.23 3.73
CA SER A 603 32.01 32.25 4.54
C SER A 603 32.11 31.07 5.52
N LYS A 604 30.98 30.47 5.90
CA LYS A 604 30.96 29.34 6.85
C LYS A 604 31.22 28.01 6.13
N ARG A 605 32.51 27.68 5.93
CA ARG A 605 33.04 26.45 5.28
C ARG A 605 32.36 25.14 5.70
N ARG A 606 31.87 25.03 6.95
CA ARG A 606 31.19 23.82 7.45
C ARG A 606 29.82 23.55 6.80
N TYR A 607 29.04 24.58 6.44
CA TYR A 607 27.71 24.40 5.83
C TYR A 607 27.80 24.04 4.35
N GLY A 608 28.75 24.65 3.63
CA GLY A 608 28.99 24.33 2.22
C GLY A 608 29.32 22.85 2.02
N GLY A 609 30.15 22.26 2.89
CA GLY A 609 30.47 20.83 2.82
C GLY A 609 29.26 19.91 3.01
N MET A 610 28.44 20.16 4.03
CA MET A 610 27.22 19.39 4.27
C MET A 610 26.21 19.52 3.13
N ALA A 611 26.02 20.74 2.61
CA ALA A 611 25.13 21.02 1.50
C ALA A 611 25.52 20.22 0.24
N ILE A 612 26.81 20.20 -0.11
CA ILE A 612 27.33 19.43 -1.27
C ILE A 612 27.07 17.94 -1.08
N VAL A 613 27.36 17.38 0.10
CA VAL A 613 27.15 15.95 0.38
C VAL A 613 25.67 15.58 0.26
N CYS A 614 24.77 16.38 0.84
CA CYS A 614 23.34 16.14 0.76
C CYS A 614 22.81 16.20 -0.68
N MET A 615 23.26 17.18 -1.48
CA MET A 615 22.89 17.26 -2.91
C MET A 615 23.40 16.05 -3.69
N MET A 616 24.66 15.63 -3.48
CA MET A 616 25.25 14.47 -4.17
C MET A 616 24.51 13.17 -3.82
N LEU A 617 24.22 12.95 -2.54
CA LEU A 617 23.43 11.79 -2.11
C LEU A 617 22.04 11.80 -2.72
N GLN A 618 21.37 12.95 -2.77
CA GLN A 618 20.04 13.06 -3.37
C GLN A 618 20.06 12.74 -4.88
N ILE A 619 21.08 13.20 -5.61
CA ILE A 619 21.27 12.87 -7.03
C ILE A 619 21.45 11.35 -7.19
N VAL A 620 22.32 10.73 -6.38
CA VAL A 620 22.52 9.27 -6.41
C VAL A 620 21.22 8.53 -6.12
N PHE A 621 20.48 8.91 -5.08
CA PHE A 621 19.22 8.27 -4.74
C PHE A 621 18.17 8.42 -5.86
N THR A 622 18.11 9.59 -6.51
CA THR A 622 17.19 9.84 -7.63
C THR A 622 17.55 8.99 -8.84
N CYS A 623 18.84 8.92 -9.23
CA CYS A 623 19.31 8.07 -10.32
C CYS A 623 19.07 6.58 -10.05
N VAL A 624 19.34 6.11 -8.83
CA VAL A 624 19.10 4.70 -8.47
C VAL A 624 17.59 4.41 -8.45
N ALA A 625 16.77 5.32 -7.92
CA ALA A 625 15.32 5.16 -7.90
C ALA A 625 14.76 5.00 -9.33
N ALA A 626 15.23 5.81 -10.27
CA ALA A 626 14.84 5.70 -11.68
C ALA A 626 15.29 4.38 -12.33
N GLY A 627 16.43 3.83 -11.91
CA GLY A 627 16.91 2.52 -12.36
C GLY A 627 16.20 1.32 -11.70
N THR A 628 15.60 1.52 -10.51
CA THR A 628 14.80 0.48 -9.84
C THR A 628 13.44 0.37 -10.52
N THR A 629 13.26 -0.70 -11.29
CA THR A 629 12.10 -1.00 -12.15
C THR A 629 10.82 -1.38 -11.37
N PHE A 630 10.44 -0.60 -10.36
CA PHE A 630 9.15 -0.72 -9.67
C PHE A 630 8.20 0.32 -10.24
N GLN A 631 7.71 0.07 -11.46
CA GLN A 631 6.92 1.04 -12.22
C GLN A 631 5.43 1.10 -11.80
N TYR A 632 5.03 0.49 -10.69
CA TYR A 632 3.61 0.47 -10.29
C TYR A 632 3.17 1.52 -9.29
N ILE A 633 4.10 2.18 -8.59
CA ILE A 633 3.71 2.95 -7.42
C ILE A 633 4.40 4.31 -7.50
N PRO A 634 3.63 5.43 -7.55
CA PRO A 634 4.15 6.81 -7.69
C PRO A 634 5.04 7.28 -6.54
N LEU A 635 5.43 6.40 -5.64
CA LEU A 635 6.17 6.73 -4.46
C LEU A 635 7.38 5.82 -4.34
N HIS A 636 8.39 6.09 -5.18
CA HIS A 636 9.75 5.59 -4.97
C HIS A 636 10.16 5.75 -3.49
N MET A 637 9.67 6.79 -2.79
CA MET A 637 10.00 7.07 -1.39
C MET A 637 9.70 5.97 -0.36
N LEU A 638 8.68 5.12 -0.55
CA LEU A 638 8.32 4.10 0.46
C LEU A 638 8.63 2.67 0.08
N GLU A 639 8.79 2.39 -1.20
CA GLU A 639 8.87 1.01 -1.67
C GLU A 639 10.26 0.66 -2.17
N THR A 640 11.06 1.67 -2.53
CA THR A 640 12.44 1.48 -2.92
C THR A 640 13.37 1.96 -1.81
N TRP A 641 14.49 1.25 -1.62
CA TRP A 641 15.48 1.65 -0.61
C TRP A 641 16.05 3.06 -0.84
N PRO A 642 16.27 3.58 -2.08
CA PRO A 642 16.72 4.96 -2.28
C PRO A 642 15.69 5.96 -1.76
N GLY A 643 14.41 5.62 -1.90
CA GLY A 643 13.31 6.36 -1.33
C GLY A 643 13.39 6.53 0.18
N TRP A 644 13.57 5.42 0.89
CA TRP A 644 13.76 5.42 2.35
C TRP A 644 14.97 6.27 2.75
N MET A 645 16.06 6.22 1.99
CA MET A 645 17.25 7.03 2.27
C MET A 645 16.99 8.52 2.04
N SER A 646 16.24 8.88 1.00
CA SER A 646 15.82 10.28 0.77
C SER A 646 14.92 10.79 1.90
N MET A 647 13.97 9.97 2.39
CA MET A 647 13.15 10.33 3.55
C MET A 647 13.97 10.49 4.83
N ALA A 648 14.92 9.58 5.09
CA ALA A 648 15.83 9.68 6.23
C ALA A 648 16.66 10.97 6.16
N MET A 649 17.14 11.34 4.98
CA MET A 649 17.87 12.60 4.79
C MET A 649 16.98 13.83 5.02
N ARG A 650 15.74 13.83 4.54
CA ARG A 650 14.77 14.91 4.82
C ARG A 650 14.49 15.04 6.33
N LEU A 651 14.38 13.93 7.05
CA LEU A 651 14.23 13.93 8.51
C LEU A 651 15.44 14.56 9.21
N LEU A 652 16.66 14.22 8.80
CA LEU A 652 17.88 14.83 9.34
C LEU A 652 17.92 16.33 9.08
N MET A 653 17.57 16.78 7.87
CA MET A 653 17.49 18.21 7.55
C MET A 653 16.41 18.93 8.36
N THR A 654 15.28 18.28 8.61
CA THR A 654 14.21 18.79 9.48
C THR A 654 14.72 19.02 10.90
N GLN A 655 15.47 18.06 11.45
CA GLN A 655 16.09 18.19 12.78
C GLN A 655 17.11 19.33 12.80
N CYS A 656 17.95 19.46 11.77
CA CYS A 656 18.88 20.59 11.64
C CYS A 656 18.15 21.94 11.60
N PHE A 657 17.07 22.05 10.81
CA PHE A 657 16.25 23.26 10.73
C PHE A 657 15.64 23.62 12.08
N MET A 658 15.05 22.65 12.81
CA MET A 658 14.51 22.86 14.16
C MET A 658 15.55 23.37 15.15
N MET A 659 16.77 22.80 15.12
CA MET A 659 17.84 23.23 16.01
C MET A 659 18.28 24.67 15.72
N GLU A 660 18.52 25.02 14.45
CA GLU A 660 18.90 26.38 14.07
C GLU A 660 17.78 27.39 14.36
N LEU A 661 16.52 27.01 14.15
CA LEU A 661 15.36 27.83 14.48
C LEU A 661 15.30 28.15 15.97
N ARG A 662 15.49 27.13 16.82
CA ARG A 662 15.54 27.32 18.27
C ARG A 662 16.68 28.25 18.69
N PHE A 663 17.85 28.15 18.06
CA PHE A 663 18.98 29.04 18.34
C PHE A 663 18.76 30.47 17.81
N ALA A 664 18.05 30.63 16.70
CA ALA A 664 17.71 31.95 16.17
C ALA A 664 16.67 32.66 17.04
N VAL A 665 15.61 31.96 17.46
CA VAL A 665 14.59 32.47 18.41
C VAL A 665 15.24 32.92 19.72
N LYS A 666 16.14 32.12 20.30
CA LYS A 666 16.84 32.47 21.55
C LYS A 666 17.79 33.67 21.46
N ARG A 667 18.25 34.03 20.25
CA ARG A 667 19.17 35.16 20.03
C ARG A 667 18.43 36.47 19.78
N GLU A 668 17.16 36.40 19.42
CA GLU A 668 16.37 37.57 19.08
C GLU A 668 15.89 38.28 20.35
N THR A 669 16.09 39.59 20.41
CA THR A 669 15.71 40.41 21.58
C THR A 669 14.39 41.13 21.37
N SER A 670 13.95 41.30 20.11
CA SER A 670 12.66 41.91 19.77
C SER A 670 11.55 40.85 19.72
N ARG A 671 10.49 41.06 20.52
CA ARG A 671 9.31 40.17 20.54
C ARG A 671 8.65 40.04 19.16
N GLU A 672 8.53 41.13 18.41
CA GLU A 672 7.92 41.09 17.08
C GLU A 672 8.71 40.21 16.10
N ARG A 673 10.04 40.27 16.17
CA ARG A 673 10.94 39.45 15.34
C ARG A 673 10.91 37.99 15.77
N GLU A 674 10.80 37.74 17.07
CA GLU A 674 10.64 36.42 17.66
C GLU A 674 9.34 35.75 17.17
N ASP A 675 8.21 36.44 17.29
CA ASP A 675 6.90 35.96 16.85
C ASP A 675 6.89 35.68 15.35
N PHE A 676 7.43 36.60 14.54
CA PHE A 676 7.60 36.40 13.10
C PHE A 676 8.40 35.13 12.79
N LEU A 677 9.55 34.94 13.45
CA LEU A 677 10.43 33.80 13.23
C LEU A 677 9.76 32.48 13.65
N LEU A 678 8.97 32.48 14.74
CA LEU A 678 8.21 31.32 15.18
C LEU A 678 7.12 30.95 14.18
N HIS A 679 6.34 31.92 13.69
CA HIS A 679 5.32 31.70 12.68
C HIS A 679 5.92 31.22 11.36
N PHE A 680 6.96 31.88 10.85
CA PHE A 680 7.68 31.48 9.65
C PHE A 680 8.26 30.07 9.77
N GLY A 681 8.91 29.79 10.91
CA GLY A 681 9.47 28.48 11.23
C GLY A 681 8.40 27.39 11.25
N SER A 682 7.26 27.63 11.89
CA SER A 682 6.12 26.70 11.96
C SER A 682 5.54 26.38 10.58
N GLY A 683 5.39 27.39 9.71
CA GLY A 683 4.94 27.20 8.33
C GLY A 683 5.91 26.34 7.51
N CYS A 684 7.22 26.61 7.64
CA CYS A 684 8.25 25.80 7.00
C CYS A 684 8.24 24.34 7.50
N MET A 685 8.01 24.11 8.80
CA MET A 685 7.97 22.74 9.36
C MET A 685 6.94 21.85 8.67
N VAL A 686 5.76 22.40 8.34
CA VAL A 686 4.72 21.66 7.62
C VAL A 686 5.27 21.15 6.28
N TRP A 687 6.01 21.99 5.55
CA TRP A 687 6.65 21.60 4.29
C TRP A 687 7.82 20.61 4.46
N PHE A 688 8.53 20.64 5.59
CA PHE A 688 9.58 19.64 5.86
C PHE A 688 8.99 18.23 6.09
N VAL A 689 7.82 18.11 6.73
CA VAL A 689 7.26 16.81 7.16
C VAL A 689 6.13 16.26 6.29
N TYR A 690 5.52 17.05 5.40
CA TYR A 690 4.31 16.63 4.66
C TYR A 690 4.52 15.33 3.88
N VAL A 691 5.70 15.10 3.29
CA VAL A 691 6.00 13.89 2.52
C VAL A 691 5.89 12.63 3.37
N ILE A 692 6.25 12.72 4.65
CA ILE A 692 6.17 11.59 5.59
C ILE A 692 4.70 11.28 5.91
N ILE A 693 3.89 12.31 6.07
CA ILE A 693 2.44 12.18 6.30
C ILE A 693 1.77 11.60 5.04
N LEU A 694 2.12 12.13 3.87
CA LEU A 694 1.62 11.68 2.57
C LEU A 694 1.93 10.20 2.35
N ALA A 695 3.14 9.76 2.67
CA ALA A 695 3.54 8.36 2.60
C ALA A 695 2.57 7.41 3.34
N VAL A 696 2.10 7.79 4.53
CA VAL A 696 1.13 6.97 5.30
C VAL A 696 -0.26 7.04 4.69
N ALA A 697 -0.70 8.23 4.25
CA ALA A 697 -2.02 8.45 3.66
C ALA A 697 -2.22 7.68 2.33
N VAL A 698 -1.15 7.54 1.55
CA VAL A 698 -1.16 6.88 0.23
C VAL A 698 -1.63 5.43 0.27
N LEU A 699 -1.46 4.74 1.39
CA LEU A 699 -1.95 3.36 1.58
C LEU A 699 -3.47 3.24 1.51
N GLN A 700 -4.21 4.35 1.57
CA GLN A 700 -5.67 4.40 1.43
C GLN A 700 -6.15 4.86 0.04
N ILE A 701 -5.25 5.33 -0.83
CA ILE A 701 -5.60 5.83 -2.16
C ILE A 701 -5.59 4.68 -3.18
N PRO A 702 -6.68 4.46 -3.96
CA PRO A 702 -6.72 3.43 -5.01
C PRO A 702 -5.60 3.60 -6.04
N LEU A 703 -5.07 2.50 -6.57
CA LEU A 703 -3.93 2.50 -7.50
C LEU A 703 -4.15 3.40 -8.72
N LEU A 704 -5.36 3.39 -9.29
CA LEU A 704 -5.75 4.19 -10.47
C LEU A 704 -5.64 5.71 -10.25
N TRP A 705 -5.83 6.20 -9.02
CA TRP A 705 -5.83 7.64 -8.71
C TRP A 705 -4.55 8.11 -8.00
N ARG A 706 -3.74 7.15 -7.55
CA ARG A 706 -2.61 7.40 -6.67
C ARG A 706 -1.58 8.36 -7.28
N TYR A 707 -1.28 8.23 -8.58
CA TYR A 707 -0.27 9.07 -9.24
C TYR A 707 -0.69 10.54 -9.24
N LYS A 708 -1.88 10.84 -9.75
CA LYS A 708 -2.40 12.21 -9.90
C LYS A 708 -2.53 12.91 -8.55
N ILE A 709 -3.11 12.23 -7.56
CA ILE A 709 -3.33 12.80 -6.22
C ILE A 709 -2.01 13.11 -5.52
N ILE A 710 -1.04 12.18 -5.52
CA ILE A 710 0.25 12.40 -4.87
C ILE A 710 1.01 13.54 -5.54
N THR A 711 1.14 13.49 -6.87
CA THR A 711 1.86 14.51 -7.63
C THR A 711 1.22 15.88 -7.42
N GLY A 712 -0.11 15.97 -7.43
CA GLY A 712 -0.84 17.21 -7.15
C GLY A 712 -0.58 17.77 -5.75
N ILE A 713 -0.59 16.92 -4.71
CA ILE A 713 -0.29 17.33 -3.33
C ILE A 713 1.16 17.85 -3.20
N CYS A 714 2.13 17.15 -3.79
CA CYS A 714 3.53 17.58 -3.78
C CYS A 714 3.72 18.92 -4.47
N ILE A 715 3.16 19.11 -5.67
CA ILE A 715 3.22 20.37 -6.42
C ILE A 715 2.62 21.52 -5.59
N LEU A 716 1.45 21.30 -4.97
CA LEU A 716 0.79 22.30 -4.14
C LEU A 716 1.63 22.68 -2.92
N ALA A 717 2.15 21.68 -2.20
CA ALA A 717 2.97 21.91 -1.01
C ALA A 717 4.25 22.70 -1.35
N ASP A 718 4.93 22.31 -2.43
CA ASP A 718 6.13 23.02 -2.90
C ASP A 718 5.79 24.44 -3.35
N PHE A 719 4.70 24.63 -4.11
CA PHE A 719 4.27 25.94 -4.57
C PHE A 719 4.02 26.91 -3.40
N ILE A 720 3.36 26.44 -2.34
CA ILE A 720 3.13 27.25 -1.13
C ILE A 720 4.46 27.65 -0.47
N ALA A 721 5.40 26.71 -0.34
CA ALA A 721 6.71 26.98 0.27
C ALA A 721 7.53 28.00 -0.53
N TYR A 722 7.58 27.85 -1.86
CA TYR A 722 8.26 28.81 -2.74
C TYR A 722 7.57 30.18 -2.72
N SER A 723 6.23 30.23 -2.75
CA SER A 723 5.46 31.48 -2.69
C SER A 723 5.74 32.27 -1.41
N ALA A 724 5.79 31.58 -0.26
CA ALA A 724 6.12 32.19 1.02
C ALA A 724 7.53 32.82 1.02
N LEU A 725 8.51 32.16 0.39
CA LEU A 725 9.88 32.68 0.28
C LEU A 725 10.02 33.83 -0.72
N VAL A 726 9.35 33.76 -1.86
CA VAL A 726 9.32 34.87 -2.82
C VAL A 726 8.70 36.10 -2.18
N HIS A 727 7.62 35.93 -1.40
CA HIS A 727 7.02 37.02 -0.63
C HIS A 727 7.99 37.58 0.43
N LEU A 728 8.69 36.71 1.16
CA LEU A 728 9.66 37.11 2.17
C LEU A 728 10.82 37.95 1.60
N PHE A 729 11.28 37.64 0.39
CA PHE A 729 12.38 38.37 -0.26
C PHE A 729 11.92 39.53 -1.15
N TRP A 730 10.62 39.76 -1.28
CA TRP A 730 10.10 40.81 -2.15
C TRP A 730 10.50 42.21 -1.67
N PRO A 731 10.94 43.11 -2.56
CA PRO A 731 11.30 44.48 -2.20
C PRO A 731 10.04 45.31 -1.90
N GLN A 732 9.60 45.42 -0.63
CA GLN A 732 8.58 46.39 -0.18
C GLN A 732 9.20 47.50 0.72
N SER A 733 8.61 48.70 0.60
CA SER A 733 9.03 50.00 1.14
C SER A 733 9.44 50.00 2.62
N GLY A 734 10.58 50.63 2.96
CA GLY A 734 10.98 51.16 4.29
C GLY A 734 10.85 50.25 5.53
N LYS A 735 9.62 49.85 5.87
CA LYS A 735 9.22 49.11 7.08
C LYS A 735 9.88 47.72 7.21
N GLN A 736 10.18 47.02 6.11
CA GLN A 736 10.91 45.74 6.15
C GLN A 736 12.44 45.89 6.17
N ARG A 737 13.01 47.03 5.73
CA ARG A 737 14.45 47.31 5.94
C ARG A 737 14.77 47.34 7.43
N ALA A 738 13.86 47.88 8.24
CA ALA A 738 13.99 47.90 9.70
C ALA A 738 14.09 46.51 10.35
N TYR A 739 13.62 45.43 9.71
CA TYR A 739 13.78 44.06 10.22
C TYR A 739 15.17 43.46 9.94
N PHE A 740 15.88 43.97 8.92
CA PHE A 740 17.17 43.43 8.46
C PHE A 740 18.36 44.40 8.64
N GLU A 741 18.13 45.68 8.96
CA GLU A 741 19.17 46.65 9.27
C GLU A 741 19.61 46.59 10.73
N GLU A 742 20.93 46.69 10.91
CA GLU A 742 21.66 46.53 12.16
C GLU A 742 21.46 47.77 13.05
N SER A 743 21.26 47.58 14.35
CA SER A 743 21.07 48.65 15.35
C SER A 743 22.26 49.61 15.48
N THR A 744 23.40 49.30 14.85
CA THR A 744 24.65 50.05 14.90
C THR A 744 24.70 51.31 14.03
N THR A 745 23.70 51.56 13.16
CA THR A 745 23.58 52.84 12.40
C THR A 745 22.58 53.83 12.99
N ARG A 746 21.92 53.51 14.11
CA ARG A 746 20.92 54.39 14.76
C ARG A 746 21.47 55.64 15.48
N GLN A 747 22.78 55.87 15.49
CA GLN A 747 23.38 56.99 16.22
C GLN A 747 23.45 58.33 15.45
N SER A 748 23.02 58.42 14.18
CA SER A 748 22.99 59.72 13.46
C SER A 748 21.67 60.07 12.77
N GLY A 749 20.55 59.44 13.14
CA GLY A 749 19.24 59.64 12.49
C GLY A 749 18.06 59.75 13.46
N GLY A 750 18.29 60.18 14.71
CA GLY A 750 17.26 60.25 15.76
C GLY A 750 16.08 61.17 15.43
N GLU A 751 16.29 62.22 14.64
CA GLU A 751 15.23 63.18 14.28
C GLU A 751 14.27 62.64 13.19
N GLU A 752 14.73 61.81 12.27
CA GLU A 752 13.86 61.22 11.21
C GLU A 752 12.92 60.13 11.75
N TRP A 753 13.27 59.48 12.86
CA TRP A 753 12.43 58.45 13.48
C TRP A 753 11.27 59.03 14.29
N GLU A 754 11.45 60.19 14.93
CA GLU A 754 10.38 60.88 15.67
C GLU A 754 9.33 61.49 14.71
N GLU A 755 9.73 62.06 13.57
CA GLU A 755 8.79 62.53 12.54
C GLU A 755 8.00 61.38 11.89
N PHE A 756 8.62 60.20 11.75
CA PHE A 756 7.95 59.03 11.17
C PHE A 756 6.95 58.36 12.15
N GLU A 757 7.27 58.29 13.44
CA GLU A 757 6.32 57.85 14.49
C GLU A 757 5.11 58.78 14.59
N GLN A 758 5.30 60.09 14.50
CA GLN A 758 4.18 61.04 14.47
C GLN A 758 3.31 60.90 13.21
N SER A 759 3.90 60.55 12.06
CA SER A 759 3.15 60.36 10.81
C SER A 759 2.24 59.13 10.84
N ILE A 760 2.66 58.03 11.49
CA ILE A 760 1.88 56.78 11.58
C ILE A 760 0.71 56.92 12.56
N ILE A 761 0.90 57.65 13.66
CA ILE A 761 -0.17 57.92 14.64
C ILE A 761 -1.26 58.83 14.02
N SER A 762 -0.91 59.68 13.04
CA SER A 762 -1.87 60.56 12.36
C SER A 762 -2.76 59.88 11.30
N THR A 763 -2.34 58.71 10.80
CA THR A 763 -3.09 57.97 9.75
C THR A 763 -4.08 56.94 10.28
N ASP A 764 -4.09 56.67 11.58
CA ASP A 764 -5.06 55.75 12.23
C ASP A 764 -6.23 56.53 12.92
N GLN A 765 -6.36 57.83 12.61
CA GLN A 765 -7.45 58.72 13.05
C GLN A 765 -8.24 59.38 11.88
N ARG A 766 -8.19 58.80 10.67
CA ARG A 766 -9.14 59.07 9.57
C ARG A 766 -9.63 57.76 8.99
#